data_AF-A0AA42SY53-F1
#
_entry.id   AF-A0AA42SY53-F1
#
_cell.length_a   1.000
_cell.length_b   1.000
_cell.length_c   1.000
_cell.angle_alpha   90.00
_cell.angle_beta   90.00
_cell.angle_gamma   90.00
#
_symmetry.space_group_name_H-M   'P 1'
#
loop_
_entity.id
_entity.type
_entity.pdbx_description
1 polymer ?
#
loop_
_entity_poly.entity_id
_entity_poly.type
_entity_poly.pdbx_seq_one_letter_code
_entity_poly.pdbx_strand_id
1 'polypeptide(L)'
;METIDELRTFLTAATQDGILRRLLYRGAAWSLIRSDGVLPADAPALGATIETDLAEHGFALLRGAMALRTVEGASPLTSKAFERAANAFEALVRNGDPEAPDRGFRRTIAAAAYHLAGYSAVAYSLFNEVPGDLNAAPGETAVMLLILRDLDRLRGYVRDWLNDEAHGDAQMSAELRGEEADPDEVLATILNTTICRALANFEFALATGDEEPLETARSLLATAISLADNAQNVPLWWTSNLCRHLIDDLWSHSLHQNLPIDPPDGAEERYPELRQLFIGSLFARKSSEVELWPSQREAARRSTDMTDDLVVALPTSAGKTRVAEIAAMMTLSAARRVLIVTPLRALSAQTERSFRKTFAPLGFSVSSLYGASGLSAGDEDALRSREIIIATPEKLDFALRSDPSLIDDVGLIVLDEGHMIGPSEREIRYETLVQRLLRRGDAADRRIVCLSAILPSGDELDDLTAWIRSDQPGEPVRSDWRPTRQRFGMLTWRGLDARLTLDLTANGPFIDRFVVQKPPLGREKKPYPREAGHLALFAAWEFAGQGKRTLIFSTQANWVEGYGKRVVDLCRRGYLEPLLEDEGPIARALEVGKEWLGEDHPAVASLKVGVAIHHGRLPSPFLRELEVLLSEGVLKVIVASPTLSQGLNLNAAVLLVPALYRSGELITGEEFANVAGRAGRAFVDVEGLIVHVMFDRVDWRSGEWRQLVASSKARTLQSGLIQIVAEILERLTREGILARADAWEYLANSRDGWKSEAEEAAVAAELADPGADDDDENEDEGEEGDSGGDEEENIEEEPLSQLVERLDATVFGLIEALDADRADLPRLLDEALQGSLWARQIAREGEATVAQHRKVFEARAHLIWSVTTPQARKGHFAMGVGLEAGLAIDAMADELGALVDRADAASLPGDVDELADALSGLAERLLVMRPFIPDKRNALPADWRRILRQWVSGAEVAEIGPDNMRVVEEAFTYRLVWALEAIRTRRLSLGWSPDIIPGGGAAALETGVPRFMMSMLIRAGLPSRRAAIAAIESAEPIFVTPAEMRAWLESDEITAFTDLGDWPTPDTAALWARFRTEALSGGIQKWNVEPNKRLLDVPAGERAPGPGLYRIITDAGDGQTWLATPDYRPLFQFKKPAVDPKPSLFSGRIPGRTTLVDVLRIGRGKMRWPRADA
;
A
#
# COMPACT_ATOMS: atom_id res chain seq x y z
N MET A 1 10.67 38.77 24.65
CA MET A 1 9.33 38.19 24.90
C MET A 1 9.45 37.48 26.22
N GLU A 2 8.95 38.10 27.27
CA GLU A 2 9.21 37.69 28.66
C GLU A 2 7.99 37.01 29.30
N THR A 3 6.81 37.11 28.68
CA THR A 3 5.58 36.49 29.19
C THR A 3 4.96 35.50 28.19
N ILE A 4 4.17 34.54 28.71
CA ILE A 4 3.43 33.55 27.91
C ILE A 4 2.45 34.25 26.95
N ASP A 5 1.77 35.30 27.41
CA ASP A 5 0.80 36.05 26.61
C ASP A 5 1.46 36.81 25.46
N GLU A 6 2.66 37.37 25.66
CA GLU A 6 3.45 37.97 24.59
C GLU A 6 3.84 36.94 23.53
N LEU A 7 4.29 35.74 23.95
CA LEU A 7 4.64 34.65 23.04
C LEU A 7 3.43 34.18 22.22
N ARG A 8 2.28 33.96 22.87
CA ARG A 8 1.03 33.58 22.20
C ARG A 8 0.60 34.65 21.21
N THR A 9 0.62 35.92 21.61
CA THR A 9 0.22 37.04 20.75
C THR A 9 1.14 37.15 19.54
N PHE A 10 2.45 37.09 19.75
CA PHE A 10 3.44 37.11 18.68
C PHE A 10 3.24 35.94 17.70
N LEU A 11 3.20 34.70 18.18
CA LEU A 11 3.07 33.53 17.32
C LEU A 11 1.72 33.51 16.60
N THR A 12 0.65 33.95 17.25
CA THR A 12 -0.67 34.05 16.60
C THR A 12 -0.62 35.04 15.44
N ALA A 13 -0.04 36.23 15.66
CA ALA A 13 0.11 37.22 14.59
C ALA A 13 1.08 36.75 13.48
N ALA A 14 2.19 36.12 13.85
CA ALA A 14 3.22 35.67 12.90
C ALA A 14 2.78 34.46 12.06
N THR A 15 1.82 33.66 12.55
CA THR A 15 1.28 32.48 11.84
C THR A 15 -0.05 32.73 11.14
N GLN A 16 -0.61 33.95 11.26
CA GLN A 16 -1.80 34.38 10.51
C GLN A 16 -1.50 34.58 9.02
N ASP A 17 -2.54 34.38 8.22
CA ASP A 17 -2.44 34.47 6.77
C ASP A 17 -2.48 35.95 6.33
N GLY A 18 -1.30 36.52 6.05
CA GLY A 18 -1.13 37.93 5.68
C GLY A 18 0.15 38.19 4.88
N ILE A 19 0.84 39.31 5.17
CA ILE A 19 2.10 39.68 4.48
C ILE A 19 3.18 38.58 4.64
N LEU A 20 3.27 37.97 5.82
CA LEU A 20 4.25 36.91 6.09
C LEU A 20 3.98 35.62 5.32
N ARG A 21 2.70 35.27 5.08
CA ARG A 21 2.34 34.17 4.18
C ARG A 21 2.79 34.47 2.73
N ARG A 22 2.71 35.73 2.29
CA ARG A 22 3.23 36.14 0.99
C ARG A 22 4.75 36.03 0.90
N LEU A 23 5.48 36.29 2.00
CA LEU A 23 6.93 36.07 2.06
C LEU A 23 7.26 34.60 1.85
N LEU A 24 6.59 33.68 2.57
CA LEU A 24 6.80 32.23 2.39
C LEU A 24 6.44 31.76 0.97
N TYR A 25 5.38 32.30 0.36
CA TYR A 25 5.04 31.99 -1.03
C TYR A 25 6.08 32.49 -2.03
N ARG A 26 6.57 33.71 -1.84
CA ARG A 26 7.69 34.24 -2.63
C ARG A 26 8.93 33.38 -2.45
N GLY A 27 9.25 32.97 -1.21
CA GLY A 27 10.38 32.10 -0.89
C GLY A 27 10.27 30.73 -1.56
N ALA A 28 9.09 30.10 -1.51
CA ALA A 28 8.84 28.85 -2.20
C ALA A 28 9.02 28.99 -3.72
N ALA A 29 8.42 30.03 -4.33
CA ALA A 29 8.59 30.32 -5.75
C ALA A 29 10.07 30.52 -6.12
N TRP A 30 10.77 31.34 -5.33
CA TRP A 30 12.18 31.63 -5.50
C TRP A 30 13.04 30.36 -5.43
N SER A 31 12.81 29.51 -4.44
CA SER A 31 13.54 28.26 -4.25
C SER A 31 13.33 27.25 -5.38
N LEU A 32 12.17 27.28 -6.04
CA LEU A 32 11.82 26.37 -7.15
C LEU A 32 12.39 26.83 -8.49
N ILE A 33 12.53 28.14 -8.69
CA ILE A 33 12.98 28.73 -9.96
C ILE A 33 14.51 28.67 -10.07
N ARG A 34 15.23 28.82 -8.96
CA ARG A 34 16.69 28.77 -8.97
C ARG A 34 17.22 27.35 -9.18
N SER A 35 18.40 27.26 -9.79
CA SER A 35 19.21 26.04 -9.89
C SER A 35 20.60 26.35 -9.35
N ASP A 36 21.10 25.54 -8.42
CA ASP A 36 22.39 25.73 -7.74
C ASP A 36 22.57 27.17 -7.20
N GLY A 37 21.50 27.71 -6.60
CA GLY A 37 21.48 29.06 -6.02
C GLY A 37 21.24 30.19 -7.02
N VAL A 38 21.27 29.93 -8.33
CA VAL A 38 21.18 30.98 -9.37
C VAL A 38 19.78 31.05 -9.96
N LEU A 39 19.20 32.26 -9.99
CA LEU A 39 17.95 32.52 -10.71
C LEU A 39 18.21 32.69 -12.23
N PRO A 40 17.34 32.14 -13.10
CA PRO A 40 17.32 32.44 -14.52
C PRO A 40 17.21 33.96 -14.77
N ALA A 41 17.81 34.44 -15.87
CA ALA A 41 17.85 35.87 -16.20
C ALA A 41 16.46 36.49 -16.43
N ASP A 42 15.46 35.67 -16.78
CA ASP A 42 14.06 36.04 -17.00
C ASP A 42 13.17 35.80 -15.76
N ALA A 43 13.74 35.44 -14.61
CA ALA A 43 12.98 35.24 -13.38
C ALA A 43 12.30 36.56 -12.90
N PRO A 44 11.07 36.48 -12.34
CA PRO A 44 10.37 37.65 -11.84
C PRO A 44 11.08 38.25 -10.61
N ALA A 45 10.87 39.54 -10.36
CA ALA A 45 11.39 40.21 -9.17
C ALA A 45 10.68 39.71 -7.90
N LEU A 46 11.27 38.71 -7.23
CA LEU A 46 10.73 38.09 -6.01
C LEU A 46 11.19 38.79 -4.72
N GLY A 47 11.87 39.94 -4.84
CA GLY A 47 12.33 40.80 -3.76
C GLY A 47 13.84 40.72 -3.52
N ALA A 48 14.49 41.88 -3.31
CA ALA A 48 15.95 41.99 -3.24
C ALA A 48 16.58 41.41 -1.96
N THR A 49 15.82 41.31 -0.86
CA THR A 49 16.29 40.84 0.45
C THR A 49 15.66 39.50 0.86
N ILE A 50 15.15 38.73 -0.10
CA ILE A 50 14.32 37.55 0.18
C ILE A 50 15.00 36.53 1.10
N GLU A 51 16.31 36.32 0.96
CA GLU A 51 17.07 35.40 1.80
C GLU A 51 17.11 35.86 3.27
N THR A 52 17.47 37.12 3.49
CA THR A 52 17.51 37.73 4.82
C THR A 52 16.13 37.73 5.46
N ASP A 53 15.10 38.15 4.71
CA ASP A 53 13.72 38.19 5.18
C ASP A 53 13.25 36.80 5.65
N LEU A 54 13.57 35.74 4.88
CA LEU A 54 13.23 34.35 5.23
C LEU A 54 13.99 33.87 6.47
N ALA A 55 15.29 34.15 6.55
CA ALA A 55 16.13 33.71 7.67
C ALA A 55 15.69 34.37 9.00
N GLU A 56 15.49 35.69 9.00
CA GLU A 56 15.03 36.43 10.18
C GLU A 56 13.65 35.95 10.64
N HIS A 57 12.73 35.76 9.69
CA HIS A 57 11.40 35.24 9.99
C HIS A 57 11.46 33.82 10.57
N GLY A 58 12.26 32.94 9.99
CA GLY A 58 12.46 31.57 10.45
C GLY A 58 13.00 31.49 11.88
N PHE A 59 14.07 32.23 12.18
CA PHE A 59 14.66 32.24 13.54
C PHE A 59 13.74 32.86 14.58
N ALA A 60 13.00 33.92 14.24
CA ALA A 60 12.04 34.55 15.15
C ALA A 60 10.92 33.58 15.56
N LEU A 61 10.35 32.85 14.58
CA LEU A 61 9.34 31.83 14.82
C LEU A 61 9.88 30.66 15.65
N LEU A 62 11.07 30.13 15.33
CA LEU A 62 11.69 29.05 16.09
C LEU A 62 11.90 29.42 17.55
N ARG A 63 12.48 30.59 17.81
CA ARG A 63 12.73 31.06 19.17
C ARG A 63 11.45 31.17 19.97
N GLY A 64 10.41 31.79 19.39
CA GLY A 64 9.10 31.93 20.03
C GLY A 64 8.43 30.57 20.27
N ALA A 65 8.49 29.66 19.31
CA ALA A 65 7.88 28.34 19.39
C ALA A 65 8.53 27.46 20.47
N MET A 66 9.88 27.41 20.53
CA MET A 66 10.60 26.66 21.57
C MET A 66 10.37 27.24 22.97
N ALA A 67 10.38 28.57 23.10
CA ALA A 67 10.11 29.23 24.38
C ALA A 67 8.69 28.91 24.89
N LEU A 68 7.67 29.02 24.03
CA LEU A 68 6.30 28.68 24.39
C LEU A 68 6.15 27.19 24.69
N ARG A 69 6.76 26.31 23.88
CA ARG A 69 6.71 24.85 24.07
C ARG A 69 7.38 24.39 25.36
N THR A 70 8.43 25.08 25.82
CA THR A 70 9.08 24.76 27.10
C THR A 70 8.16 25.02 28.29
N VAL A 71 7.25 26.00 28.18
CA VAL A 71 6.37 26.42 29.29
C VAL A 71 5.00 25.75 29.22
N GLU A 72 4.39 25.65 28.03
CA GLU A 72 3.04 25.10 27.84
C GLU A 72 3.00 23.70 27.22
N GLY A 73 4.14 23.16 26.79
CA GLY A 73 4.19 21.93 26.01
C GLY A 73 3.81 22.13 24.54
N ALA A 74 3.67 21.02 23.80
CA ALA A 74 3.27 21.05 22.40
C ALA A 74 1.81 21.49 22.25
N SER A 75 1.53 22.32 21.25
CA SER A 75 0.20 22.86 20.95
C SER A 75 0.01 23.08 19.44
N PRO A 76 -1.23 23.23 18.94
CA PRO A 76 -1.47 23.55 17.54
C PRO A 76 -0.76 24.84 17.10
N LEU A 77 -0.67 25.85 17.98
CA LEU A 77 0.02 27.10 17.70
C LEU A 77 1.53 26.91 17.55
N THR A 78 2.17 26.20 18.49
CA THR A 78 3.62 25.90 18.41
C THR A 78 3.94 25.03 17.19
N SER A 79 3.11 24.02 16.88
CA SER A 79 3.27 23.15 15.71
C SER A 79 3.21 23.97 14.41
N LYS A 80 2.23 24.88 14.29
CA LYS A 80 2.11 25.78 13.15
C LYS A 80 3.30 26.76 13.05
N ALA A 81 3.80 27.26 14.17
CA ALA A 81 4.98 28.12 14.19
C ALA A 81 6.24 27.38 13.73
N PHE A 82 6.46 26.15 14.20
CA PHE A 82 7.54 25.28 13.73
C PHE A 82 7.41 24.97 12.23
N GLU A 83 6.21 24.67 11.74
CA GLU A 83 5.95 24.44 10.31
C GLU A 83 6.32 25.67 9.48
N ARG A 84 5.88 26.86 9.89
CA ARG A 84 6.18 28.12 9.19
C ARG A 84 7.67 28.44 9.19
N ALA A 85 8.37 28.18 10.28
CA ALA A 85 9.82 28.32 10.33
C ALA A 85 10.53 27.31 9.41
N ALA A 86 10.09 26.05 9.43
CA ALA A 86 10.63 24.99 8.57
C ALA A 86 10.48 25.34 7.08
N ASN A 87 9.31 25.84 6.68
CA ASN A 87 9.07 26.34 5.31
C ASN A 87 10.05 27.45 4.91
N ALA A 88 10.38 28.36 5.83
CA ALA A 88 11.32 29.44 5.55
C ALA A 88 12.75 28.91 5.31
N PHE A 89 13.23 28.01 6.17
CA PHE A 89 14.56 27.41 6.01
C PHE A 89 14.64 26.42 4.84
N GLU A 90 13.57 25.66 4.56
CA GLU A 90 13.48 24.84 3.36
C GLU A 90 13.67 25.69 2.10
N ALA A 91 12.98 26.83 2.00
CA ALA A 91 13.13 27.72 0.86
C ALA A 91 14.58 28.20 0.69
N LEU A 92 15.31 28.41 1.79
CA LEU A 92 16.73 28.82 1.76
C LEU A 92 17.67 27.71 1.28
N VAL A 93 17.36 26.43 1.48
CA VAL A 93 18.26 25.31 1.11
C VAL A 93 17.84 24.59 -0.18
N ARG A 94 16.56 24.63 -0.54
CA ARG A 94 16.04 23.96 -1.74
C ARG A 94 16.57 24.62 -3.01
N ASN A 95 17.20 23.83 -3.88
CA ASN A 95 17.96 24.25 -5.06
C ASN A 95 18.95 25.41 -4.79
N GLY A 96 19.45 25.52 -3.57
CA GLY A 96 20.45 26.52 -3.19
C GLY A 96 21.85 26.16 -3.70
N ASP A 97 22.81 27.06 -3.45
CA ASP A 97 24.22 26.82 -3.75
C ASP A 97 24.71 25.57 -2.99
N PRO A 98 25.20 24.52 -3.69
CA PRO A 98 25.67 23.29 -3.04
C PRO A 98 26.88 23.52 -2.13
N GLU A 99 27.69 24.55 -2.38
CA GLU A 99 28.92 24.89 -1.66
C GLU A 99 28.69 25.91 -0.53
N ALA A 100 27.45 26.30 -0.26
CA ALA A 100 27.14 27.25 0.80
C ALA A 100 27.57 26.70 2.18
N PRO A 101 28.37 27.44 2.97
CA PRO A 101 28.97 26.91 4.19
C PRO A 101 27.93 26.59 5.28
N ASP A 102 26.78 27.26 5.28
CA ASP A 102 25.71 27.09 6.27
C ASP A 102 24.56 26.18 5.79
N ARG A 103 24.75 25.50 4.66
CA ARG A 103 23.77 24.58 4.05
C ARG A 103 23.39 23.45 4.99
N GLY A 104 24.36 22.76 5.58
CA GLY A 104 24.15 21.66 6.53
C GLY A 104 23.36 22.11 7.76
N PHE A 105 23.77 23.24 8.35
CA PHE A 105 23.10 23.86 9.49
C PHE A 105 21.64 24.23 9.19
N ARG A 106 21.38 25.02 8.13
CA ARG A 106 20.02 25.45 7.77
C ARG A 106 19.10 24.26 7.45
N ARG A 107 19.63 23.23 6.79
CA ARG A 107 18.87 22.01 6.46
C ARG A 107 18.54 21.20 7.70
N THR A 108 19.49 21.08 8.64
CA THR A 108 19.28 20.43 9.94
C THR A 108 18.22 21.16 10.76
N ILE A 109 18.26 22.49 10.80
CA ILE A 109 17.23 23.31 11.46
C ILE A 109 15.86 23.13 10.79
N ALA A 110 15.79 23.19 9.46
CA ALA A 110 14.53 22.98 8.73
C ALA A 110 13.91 21.62 9.05
N ALA A 111 14.73 20.56 9.04
CA ALA A 111 14.28 19.21 9.34
C ALA A 111 13.84 19.06 10.81
N ALA A 112 14.61 19.58 11.76
CA ALA A 112 14.23 19.59 13.17
C ALA A 112 12.90 20.31 13.39
N ALA A 113 12.72 21.48 12.76
CA ALA A 113 11.48 22.24 12.81
C ALA A 113 10.29 21.47 12.21
N TYR A 114 10.45 20.82 11.06
CA TYR A 114 9.40 19.96 10.50
C TYR A 114 9.03 18.81 11.41
N HIS A 115 10.01 18.15 12.02
CA HIS A 115 9.75 17.07 12.98
C HIS A 115 8.92 17.57 14.16
N LEU A 116 9.33 18.68 14.78
CA LEU A 116 8.62 19.30 15.91
C LEU A 116 7.24 19.88 15.55
N ALA A 117 6.99 20.13 14.26
CA ALA A 117 5.67 20.47 13.74
C ALA A 117 4.78 19.23 13.52
N GLY A 118 5.29 18.02 13.79
CA GLY A 118 4.60 16.76 13.57
C GLY A 118 4.76 16.20 12.16
N TYR A 119 5.67 16.72 11.33
CA TYR A 119 5.92 16.28 9.95
C TYR A 119 7.27 15.55 9.81
N SER A 120 7.45 14.47 10.58
CA SER A 120 8.71 13.70 10.60
C SER A 120 9.09 13.11 9.22
N ALA A 121 8.10 12.74 8.41
CA ALA A 121 8.32 12.28 7.04
C ALA A 121 8.91 13.38 6.14
N VAL A 122 8.45 14.63 6.27
CA VAL A 122 9.01 15.79 5.53
C VAL A 122 10.43 16.09 6.00
N ALA A 123 10.67 16.02 7.32
CA ALA A 123 12.00 16.21 7.91
C ALA A 123 13.02 15.21 7.35
N TYR A 124 12.63 13.94 7.19
CA TYR A 124 13.43 12.91 6.55
C TYR A 124 13.76 13.26 5.09
N SER A 125 12.74 13.60 4.30
CA SER A 125 12.86 13.84 2.86
C SER A 125 13.86 14.95 2.52
N LEU A 126 14.08 15.92 3.42
CA LEU A 126 15.05 17.00 3.21
C LEU A 126 16.50 16.52 3.02
N PHE A 127 16.86 15.32 3.51
CA PHE A 127 18.22 14.79 3.40
C PHE A 127 18.42 13.79 2.25
N ASN A 128 17.35 13.27 1.64
CA ASN A 128 17.44 12.25 0.59
C ASN A 128 17.91 12.77 -0.78
N GLU A 129 17.80 14.08 -1.03
CA GLU A 129 17.94 14.65 -2.37
C GLU A 129 19.40 14.84 -2.84
N VAL A 130 20.45 14.56 -2.04
CA VAL A 130 21.84 14.89 -2.42
C VAL A 130 22.87 13.84 -1.95
N PRO A 131 23.63 13.20 -2.87
CA PRO A 131 24.68 12.22 -2.52
C PRO A 131 26.01 12.78 -1.96
N GLY A 132 26.06 14.06 -1.55
CA GLY A 132 27.31 14.77 -1.22
C GLY A 132 27.45 15.13 0.27
N ASP A 133 28.66 15.56 0.64
CA ASP A 133 28.92 16.15 1.96
C ASP A 133 28.05 17.39 2.16
N LEU A 134 27.32 17.44 3.28
CA LEU A 134 26.44 18.56 3.62
C LEU A 134 27.19 19.71 4.32
N ASN A 135 28.51 19.56 4.52
CA ASN A 135 29.32 20.44 5.36
C ASN A 135 28.70 20.56 6.77
N ALA A 136 28.24 19.43 7.31
CA ALA A 136 27.53 19.37 8.58
C ALA A 136 28.52 19.17 9.74
N ALA A 137 28.37 19.96 10.81
CA ALA A 137 29.14 19.76 12.02
C ALA A 137 28.86 18.37 12.64
N PRO A 138 29.75 17.82 13.49
CA PRO A 138 29.57 16.49 14.03
C PRO A 138 28.25 16.27 14.79
N GLY A 139 27.82 17.26 15.57
CA GLY A 139 26.54 17.25 16.27
C GLY A 139 25.34 17.36 15.32
N GLU A 140 25.47 18.11 14.22
CA GLU A 140 24.45 18.20 13.17
C GLU A 140 24.28 16.86 12.45
N THR A 141 25.40 16.19 12.13
CA THR A 141 25.41 14.85 11.54
C THR A 141 24.70 13.84 12.44
N ALA A 142 24.97 13.86 13.75
CA ALA A 142 24.31 12.97 14.69
C ALA A 142 22.79 13.26 14.80
N VAL A 143 22.38 14.54 14.82
CA VAL A 143 20.95 14.93 14.80
C VAL A 143 20.27 14.52 13.48
N MET A 144 20.96 14.68 12.34
CA MET A 144 20.48 14.23 11.03
C MET A 144 20.22 12.72 11.03
N LEU A 145 21.19 11.91 11.47
CA LEU A 145 21.03 10.46 11.55
C LEU A 145 19.88 10.06 12.49
N LEU A 146 19.68 10.80 13.59
CA LEU A 146 18.51 10.63 14.44
C LEU A 146 17.22 10.91 13.67
N ILE A 147 17.07 12.05 13.00
CA ILE A 147 15.88 12.43 12.20
C ILE A 147 15.58 11.40 11.11
N LEU A 148 16.62 10.89 10.46
CA LEU A 148 16.54 9.81 9.46
C LEU A 148 16.17 8.45 10.04
N ARG A 149 16.12 8.30 11.38
CA ARG A 149 15.92 7.01 12.05
C ARG A 149 16.90 5.94 11.57
N ASP A 150 18.09 6.34 11.13
CA ASP A 150 19.17 5.42 10.80
C ASP A 150 19.97 5.18 12.08
N LEU A 151 19.33 4.48 13.03
CA LEU A 151 19.88 4.32 14.38
C LEU A 151 21.14 3.46 14.37
N ASP A 152 21.30 2.56 13.40
CA ASP A 152 22.52 1.78 13.26
C ASP A 152 23.71 2.65 12.82
N ARG A 153 23.54 3.55 11.84
CA ARG A 153 24.60 4.51 11.49
C ARG A 153 24.84 5.53 12.60
N LEU A 154 23.79 6.03 13.24
CA LEU A 154 23.93 6.90 14.41
C LEU A 154 24.78 6.23 15.48
N ARG A 155 24.49 4.97 15.79
CA ARG A 155 25.21 4.16 16.78
C ARG A 155 26.69 4.04 16.44
N GLY A 156 27.01 3.67 15.21
CA GLY A 156 28.39 3.59 14.73
C GLY A 156 29.10 4.94 14.84
N TYR A 157 28.47 5.99 14.32
CA TYR A 157 29.01 7.35 14.30
C TYR A 157 29.32 7.89 15.70
N VAL A 158 28.36 7.85 16.63
CA VAL A 158 28.59 8.37 18.00
C VAL A 158 29.59 7.53 18.77
N ARG A 159 29.61 6.21 18.57
CA ARG A 159 30.59 5.33 19.22
C ARG A 159 32.00 5.65 18.73
N ASP A 160 32.18 5.77 17.43
CA ASP A 160 33.49 6.02 16.83
C ASP A 160 33.98 7.44 17.23
N TRP A 161 33.10 8.44 17.24
CA TRP A 161 33.41 9.79 17.73
C TRP A 161 33.85 9.82 19.21
N LEU A 162 33.10 9.15 20.09
CA LEU A 162 33.34 9.15 21.54
C LEU A 162 34.56 8.34 21.97
N ASN A 163 35.00 7.38 21.14
CA ASN A 163 36.18 6.56 21.39
C ASN A 163 37.46 7.12 20.75
N ASP A 164 37.36 8.16 19.94
CA ASP A 164 38.53 8.82 19.36
C ASP A 164 39.26 9.65 20.44
N GLU A 165 40.54 9.31 20.68
CA GLU A 165 41.38 9.99 21.67
C GLU A 165 41.57 11.49 21.33
N ALA A 166 41.45 11.88 20.06
CA ALA A 166 41.53 13.27 19.62
C ALA A 166 40.42 14.14 20.24
N HIS A 167 39.26 13.56 20.54
CA HIS A 167 38.12 14.23 21.18
C HIS A 167 38.06 13.95 22.69
N GLY A 168 39.14 13.45 23.28
CA GLY A 168 39.23 13.14 24.70
C GLY A 168 39.68 14.33 25.56
N ASP A 169 39.32 14.30 26.85
CA ASP A 169 39.69 15.34 27.82
C ASP A 169 41.21 15.60 27.89
N ALA A 170 42.03 14.57 27.67
CA ALA A 170 43.49 14.69 27.70
C ALA A 170 44.03 15.54 26.54
N GLN A 171 43.51 15.31 25.32
CA GLN A 171 43.91 16.05 24.13
C GLN A 171 43.40 17.50 24.19
N MET A 172 42.12 17.71 24.53
CA MET A 172 41.58 19.06 24.73
C MET A 172 42.35 19.84 25.79
N SER A 173 42.72 19.19 26.89
CA SER A 173 43.55 19.81 27.92
C SER A 173 44.97 20.11 27.44
N ALA A 174 45.52 19.35 26.51
CA ALA A 174 46.83 19.62 25.92
C ALA A 174 46.77 20.81 24.98
N GLU A 175 45.74 20.87 24.12
CA GLU A 175 45.47 21.98 23.20
C GLU A 175 45.30 23.30 23.95
N LEU A 176 44.44 23.34 24.98
CA LEU A 176 44.23 24.56 25.79
C LEU A 176 45.49 25.04 26.55
N ARG A 177 46.50 24.19 26.71
CA ARG A 177 47.79 24.56 27.34
C ARG A 177 48.85 24.96 26.31
N GLY A 178 48.59 24.76 25.02
CA GLY A 178 49.49 25.13 23.93
C GLY A 178 49.51 26.63 23.66
N GLU A 179 50.57 27.12 23.01
CA GLU A 179 50.73 28.54 22.66
C GLU A 179 49.87 28.99 21.46
N GLU A 180 49.38 28.04 20.64
CA GLU A 180 48.53 28.27 19.45
C GLU A 180 47.08 27.78 19.63
N ALA A 181 46.60 27.62 20.87
CA ALA A 181 45.26 27.11 21.13
C ALA A 181 44.18 28.03 20.55
N ASP A 182 43.22 27.48 19.80
CA ASP A 182 41.95 28.14 19.48
C ASP A 182 40.87 27.67 20.47
N PRO A 183 40.49 28.49 21.48
CA PRO A 183 39.48 28.11 22.45
C PRO A 183 38.12 27.82 21.83
N ASP A 184 37.79 28.44 20.69
CA ASP A 184 36.50 28.25 20.03
C ASP A 184 36.40 26.86 19.38
N GLU A 185 37.51 26.35 18.83
CA GLU A 185 37.61 25.00 18.28
C GLU A 185 37.50 23.93 19.38
N VAL A 186 38.17 24.14 20.51
CA VAL A 186 38.05 23.24 21.67
C VAL A 186 36.62 23.26 22.23
N LEU A 187 36.01 24.45 22.36
CA LEU A 187 34.62 24.59 22.78
C LEU A 187 33.64 23.89 21.82
N ALA A 188 33.85 24.02 20.52
CA ALA A 188 33.06 23.31 19.51
C ALA A 188 33.20 21.80 19.66
N THR A 189 34.41 21.29 19.92
CA THR A 189 34.66 19.86 20.16
C THR A 189 33.96 19.36 21.42
N ILE A 190 34.01 20.12 22.53
CA ILE A 190 33.29 19.82 23.78
C ILE A 190 31.78 19.73 23.54
N LEU A 191 31.20 20.73 22.87
CA LEU A 191 29.77 20.81 22.61
C LEU A 191 29.30 19.67 21.70
N ASN A 192 30.01 19.40 20.60
CA ASN A 192 29.71 18.28 19.71
C ASN A 192 29.81 16.93 20.42
N THR A 193 30.85 16.74 21.23
CA THR A 193 31.03 15.52 22.05
C THR A 193 29.90 15.34 23.05
N THR A 194 29.42 16.43 23.66
CA THR A 194 28.29 16.41 24.58
C THR A 194 26.98 16.03 23.87
N ILE A 195 26.74 16.54 22.66
CA ILE A 195 25.59 16.14 21.82
C ILE A 195 25.68 14.65 21.44
N CYS A 196 26.83 14.18 20.96
CA CYS A 196 27.04 12.76 20.64
C CYS A 196 26.81 11.85 21.85
N ARG A 197 27.31 12.25 23.03
CA ARG A 197 27.09 11.53 24.30
C ARG A 197 25.61 11.51 24.70
N ALA A 198 24.89 12.62 24.54
CA ALA A 198 23.46 12.67 24.80
C ALA A 198 22.67 11.75 23.84
N LEU A 199 23.01 11.75 22.55
CA LEU A 199 22.37 10.91 21.55
C LEU A 199 22.71 9.42 21.73
N ALA A 200 23.91 9.09 22.19
CA ALA A 200 24.25 7.73 22.60
C ALA A 200 23.36 7.25 23.76
N ASN A 201 23.09 8.11 24.75
CA ASN A 201 22.16 7.78 25.83
C ASN A 201 20.71 7.66 25.33
N PHE A 202 20.25 8.59 24.49
CA PHE A 202 18.89 8.58 23.97
C PHE A 202 18.60 7.38 23.06
N GLU A 203 19.52 7.02 22.16
CA GLU A 203 19.39 5.80 21.35
C GLU A 203 19.33 4.55 22.24
N PHE A 204 20.05 4.54 23.37
CA PHE A 204 19.97 3.44 24.33
C PHE A 204 18.59 3.37 24.99
N ALA A 205 18.02 4.51 25.37
CA ALA A 205 16.67 4.58 25.92
C ALA A 205 15.64 4.02 24.92
N LEU A 206 15.75 4.36 23.63
CA LEU A 206 14.88 3.79 22.59
C LEU A 206 15.08 2.28 22.41
N ALA A 207 16.31 1.78 22.54
CA ALA A 207 16.62 0.35 22.42
C ALA A 207 16.05 -0.47 23.59
N THR A 208 16.08 0.07 24.81
CA THR A 208 15.71 -0.66 26.04
C THR A 208 14.32 -0.35 26.56
N GLY A 209 13.75 0.80 26.20
CA GLY A 209 12.54 1.35 26.80
C GLY A 209 12.75 1.92 28.21
N ASP A 210 13.99 2.11 28.65
CA ASP A 210 14.33 2.66 29.96
C ASP A 210 14.44 4.19 29.92
N GLU A 211 13.95 4.86 30.96
CA GLU A 211 13.94 6.33 31.07
C GLU A 211 15.25 6.89 31.68
N GLU A 212 16.04 6.09 32.40
CA GLU A 212 17.30 6.53 33.02
C GLU A 212 18.30 7.13 31.99
N PRO A 213 18.54 6.50 30.82
CA PRO A 213 19.39 7.11 29.80
C PRO A 213 18.76 8.37 29.16
N LEU A 214 17.43 8.46 29.07
CA LEU A 214 16.77 9.67 28.56
C LEU A 214 17.03 10.87 29.48
N GLU A 215 16.86 10.71 30.79
CA GLU A 215 17.13 11.78 31.76
C GLU A 215 18.60 12.23 31.71
N THR A 216 19.51 11.29 31.51
CA THR A 216 20.93 11.59 31.29
C THR A 216 21.14 12.42 30.02
N ALA A 217 20.50 12.04 28.90
CA ALA A 217 20.55 12.79 27.65
C ALA A 217 19.99 14.22 27.81
N ARG A 218 18.86 14.38 28.52
CA ARG A 218 18.25 15.68 28.85
C ARG A 218 19.22 16.58 29.62
N SER A 219 19.85 16.04 30.66
CA SER A 219 20.82 16.79 31.48
C SER A 219 22.04 17.22 30.67
N LEU A 220 22.58 16.34 29.84
CA LEU A 220 23.73 16.64 28.97
C LEU A 220 23.40 17.76 27.98
N LEU A 221 22.24 17.71 27.32
CA LEU A 221 21.82 18.76 26.39
C LEU A 221 21.53 20.09 27.10
N ALA A 222 20.96 20.06 28.31
CA ALA A 222 20.78 21.28 29.10
C ALA A 222 22.13 21.94 29.43
N THR A 223 23.15 21.15 29.75
CA THR A 223 24.52 21.64 29.97
C THR A 223 25.12 22.19 28.68
N ALA A 224 24.97 21.49 27.55
CA ALA A 224 25.44 21.97 26.25
C ALA A 224 24.81 23.31 25.85
N ILE A 225 23.49 23.47 26.05
CA ILE A 225 22.76 24.72 25.76
C ILE A 225 23.32 25.87 26.61
N SER A 226 23.50 25.65 27.92
CA SER A 226 24.04 26.68 28.81
C SER A 226 25.48 27.05 28.46
N LEU A 227 26.31 26.07 28.11
CA LEU A 227 27.69 26.30 27.71
C LEU A 227 27.76 27.09 26.39
N ALA A 228 26.97 26.69 25.38
CA ALA A 228 26.92 27.39 24.10
C ALA A 228 26.41 28.83 24.22
N ASP A 229 25.42 29.08 25.10
CA ASP A 229 24.92 30.42 25.40
C ASP A 229 25.99 31.30 26.05
N ASN A 230 26.67 30.78 27.08
CA ASN A 230 27.76 31.47 27.76
C ASN A 230 28.95 31.77 26.84
N ALA A 231 29.24 30.86 25.90
CA ALA A 231 30.29 31.01 24.89
C ALA A 231 29.85 31.81 23.67
N GLN A 232 28.58 32.26 23.59
CA GLN A 232 28.01 32.93 22.42
C GLN A 232 28.12 32.12 21.11
N ASN A 233 28.19 30.79 21.20
CA ASN A 233 28.25 29.90 20.04
C ASN A 233 26.84 29.63 19.50
N VAL A 234 26.37 30.51 18.60
CA VAL A 234 24.99 30.50 18.08
C VAL A 234 24.60 29.20 17.36
N PRO A 235 25.41 28.62 16.44
CA PRO A 235 25.02 27.40 15.73
C PRO A 235 24.84 26.18 16.66
N LEU A 236 25.77 25.97 17.59
CA LEU A 236 25.69 24.83 18.52
C LEU A 236 24.66 25.05 19.61
N TRP A 237 24.33 26.32 19.95
CA TRP A 237 23.17 26.63 20.79
C TRP A 237 21.87 26.16 20.12
N TRP A 238 21.65 26.51 18.84
CA TRP A 238 20.48 26.07 18.08
C TRP A 238 20.42 24.54 17.97
N THR A 239 21.54 23.92 17.61
CA THR A 239 21.63 22.47 17.43
C THR A 239 21.34 21.72 18.74
N SER A 240 21.95 22.14 19.85
CA SER A 240 21.72 21.52 21.17
C SER A 240 20.28 21.72 21.67
N ASN A 241 19.72 22.91 21.48
CA ASN A 241 18.36 23.23 21.94
C ASN A 241 17.29 22.49 21.13
N LEU A 242 17.44 22.46 19.80
CA LEU A 242 16.58 21.66 18.93
C LEU A 242 16.71 20.17 19.23
N CYS A 243 17.93 19.66 19.42
CA CYS A 243 18.18 18.27 19.78
C CYS A 243 17.44 17.89 21.08
N ARG A 244 17.47 18.73 22.12
CA ARG A 244 16.72 18.51 23.36
C ARG A 244 15.21 18.37 23.09
N HIS A 245 14.67 19.32 22.34
CA HIS A 245 13.25 19.31 21.97
C HIS A 245 12.86 18.11 21.09
N LEU A 246 13.77 17.62 20.24
CA LEU A 246 13.58 16.46 19.37
C LEU A 246 13.53 15.16 20.18
N ILE A 247 14.49 14.93 21.09
CA ILE A 247 14.49 13.70 21.89
C ILE A 247 13.27 13.61 22.81
N ASP A 248 12.80 14.75 23.32
CA ASP A 248 11.57 14.83 24.13
C ASP A 248 10.33 14.48 23.31
N ASP A 249 10.23 15.03 22.10
CA ASP A 249 9.12 14.72 21.19
C ASP A 249 9.11 13.24 20.82
N LEU A 250 10.27 12.74 20.39
CA LEU A 250 10.47 11.36 19.98
C LEU A 250 10.13 10.34 21.06
N TRP A 251 10.58 10.60 22.28
CA TRP A 251 10.26 9.73 23.40
C TRP A 251 8.76 9.68 23.65
N SER A 252 8.11 10.85 23.70
CA SER A 252 6.67 10.96 23.96
C SER A 252 5.81 10.27 22.90
N HIS A 253 6.32 10.20 21.66
CA HIS A 253 5.67 9.53 20.54
C HIS A 253 6.16 8.09 20.32
N SER A 254 7.09 7.61 21.14
CA SER A 254 7.67 6.27 20.98
C SER A 254 6.64 5.17 21.26
N LEU A 255 6.87 4.00 20.65
CA LEU A 255 6.07 2.80 20.94
C LEU A 255 6.18 2.36 22.41
N HIS A 256 7.28 2.68 23.09
CA HIS A 256 7.44 2.39 24.51
C HIS A 256 6.47 3.18 25.39
N GLN A 257 6.17 4.42 25.02
CA GLN A 257 5.25 5.30 25.76
C GLN A 257 3.77 5.10 25.35
N ASN A 258 3.52 4.71 24.11
CA ASN A 258 2.16 4.68 23.56
C ASN A 258 1.53 3.27 23.54
N LEU A 259 2.31 2.19 23.73
CA LEU A 259 1.78 0.84 23.93
C LEU A 259 1.71 0.49 25.42
N PRO A 260 0.62 -0.13 25.91
CA PRO A 260 0.46 -0.43 27.33
C PRO A 260 1.57 -1.36 27.81
N ILE A 261 2.01 -1.15 29.04
CA ILE A 261 2.97 -2.03 29.71
C ILE A 261 2.24 -3.26 30.24
N ASP A 262 1.07 -3.03 30.83
CA ASP A 262 0.22 -4.10 31.32
C ASP A 262 -0.45 -4.85 30.16
N PRO A 263 -0.54 -6.18 30.25
CA PRO A 263 -1.20 -6.99 29.24
C PRO A 263 -2.71 -6.74 29.22
N PRO A 264 -3.36 -6.88 28.05
CA PRO A 264 -4.82 -6.94 28.00
C PRO A 264 -5.30 -8.26 28.59
N ASP A 265 -6.56 -8.30 29.02
CA ASP A 265 -7.17 -9.48 29.64
C ASP A 265 -7.03 -10.72 28.73
N GLY A 266 -6.53 -11.82 29.30
CA GLY A 266 -6.32 -13.08 28.57
C GLY A 266 -5.05 -13.17 27.73
N ALA A 267 -4.17 -12.17 27.80
CA ALA A 267 -2.88 -12.14 27.11
C ALA A 267 -1.66 -12.02 28.04
N GLU A 268 -1.83 -12.26 29.33
CA GLU A 268 -0.84 -12.00 30.39
C GLU A 268 0.46 -12.78 30.17
N GLU A 269 0.37 -13.98 29.64
CA GLU A 269 1.53 -14.86 29.42
C GLU A 269 2.39 -14.43 28.22
N ARG A 270 1.77 -13.94 27.13
CA ARG A 270 2.43 -13.73 25.83
C ARG A 270 2.72 -12.27 25.53
N TYR A 271 1.84 -11.36 25.95
CA TYR A 271 1.92 -9.95 25.57
C TYR A 271 3.26 -9.28 25.96
N PRO A 272 3.81 -9.45 27.18
CA PRO A 272 5.06 -8.76 27.54
C PRO A 272 6.23 -9.11 26.62
N GLU A 273 6.38 -10.40 26.28
CA GLU A 273 7.43 -10.86 25.35
C GLU A 273 7.14 -10.37 23.92
N LEU A 274 5.90 -10.52 23.43
CA LEU A 274 5.52 -10.07 22.10
C LEU A 274 5.69 -8.57 21.90
N ARG A 275 5.35 -7.75 22.90
CA ARG A 275 5.58 -6.30 22.91
C ARG A 275 7.07 -5.98 22.74
N GLN A 276 7.94 -6.66 23.49
CA GLN A 276 9.40 -6.48 23.38
C GLN A 276 9.93 -6.89 22.01
N LEU A 277 9.47 -8.03 21.48
CA LEU A 277 9.86 -8.51 20.15
C LEU A 277 9.35 -7.56 19.05
N PHE A 278 8.11 -7.08 19.16
CA PHE A 278 7.51 -6.14 18.22
C PHE A 278 8.34 -4.85 18.17
N ILE A 279 8.53 -4.16 19.30
CA ILE A 279 9.30 -2.92 19.36
C ILE A 279 10.76 -3.15 18.93
N GLY A 280 11.42 -4.20 19.43
CA GLY A 280 12.81 -4.51 19.10
C GLY A 280 13.02 -4.82 17.61
N SER A 281 12.08 -5.54 16.99
CA SER A 281 12.14 -5.85 15.55
C SER A 281 11.94 -4.61 14.67
N LEU A 282 11.12 -3.66 15.10
CA LEU A 282 10.90 -2.38 14.42
C LEU A 282 12.07 -1.42 14.59
N PHE A 283 12.68 -1.42 15.78
CA PHE A 283 13.89 -0.67 16.08
C PHE A 283 15.07 -1.09 15.19
N ALA A 284 15.27 -2.39 14.98
CA ALA A 284 16.38 -2.92 14.18
C ALA A 284 16.16 -2.92 12.65
N ARG A 285 15.12 -2.25 12.17
CA ARG A 285 14.94 -2.04 10.72
C ARG A 285 15.96 -1.00 10.23
N LYS A 286 16.35 -1.10 8.96
CA LYS A 286 17.23 -0.11 8.28
C LYS A 286 16.77 1.34 8.49
N SER A 287 15.45 1.55 8.47
CA SER A 287 14.83 2.78 8.94
C SER A 287 13.98 2.40 10.14
N SER A 288 14.43 2.78 11.33
CA SER A 288 13.82 2.35 12.59
C SER A 288 12.42 2.95 12.73
N GLU A 289 11.42 2.09 12.93
CA GLU A 289 10.01 2.52 13.04
C GLU A 289 9.60 2.60 14.53
N VAL A 290 10.15 3.59 15.24
CA VAL A 290 10.12 3.66 16.72
C VAL A 290 9.05 4.58 17.30
N GLU A 291 8.38 5.38 16.46
CA GLU A 291 7.38 6.38 16.86
C GLU A 291 6.04 6.23 16.13
N LEU A 292 4.99 6.80 16.71
CA LEU A 292 3.68 6.96 16.09
C LEU A 292 3.47 8.39 15.60
N TRP A 293 2.96 8.53 14.39
CA TRP A 293 2.58 9.83 13.83
C TRP A 293 1.33 10.41 14.49
N PRO A 294 1.12 11.74 14.41
CA PRO A 294 -0.07 12.40 14.95
C PRO A 294 -1.39 11.74 14.53
N SER A 295 -1.51 11.31 13.26
CA SER A 295 -2.68 10.60 12.73
C SER A 295 -2.92 9.23 13.36
N GLN A 296 -1.87 8.57 13.83
CA GLN A 296 -1.93 7.18 14.33
C GLN A 296 -2.23 7.11 15.83
N ARG A 297 -1.86 8.12 16.62
CA ARG A 297 -1.80 8.05 18.08
C ARG A 297 -3.12 7.61 18.72
N GLU A 298 -4.22 8.26 18.37
CA GLU A 298 -5.53 7.92 18.94
C GLU A 298 -6.01 6.53 18.49
N ALA A 299 -5.86 6.21 17.21
CA ALA A 299 -6.21 4.90 16.67
C ALA A 299 -5.37 3.77 17.29
N ALA A 300 -4.07 4.00 17.51
CA ALA A 300 -3.16 3.04 18.14
C ALA A 300 -3.53 2.80 19.61
N ARG A 301 -3.82 3.87 20.36
CA ARG A 301 -4.28 3.76 21.75
C ARG A 301 -5.58 2.98 21.87
N ARG A 302 -6.54 3.20 20.97
CA ARG A 302 -7.79 2.43 20.93
C ARG A 302 -7.60 1.01 20.41
N SER A 303 -6.61 0.80 19.55
CA SER A 303 -6.24 -0.54 19.05
C SER A 303 -5.74 -1.48 20.15
N THR A 304 -5.33 -0.95 21.30
CA THR A 304 -4.86 -1.77 22.43
C THR A 304 -6.01 -2.37 23.25
N ASP A 305 -7.22 -1.82 23.13
CA ASP A 305 -8.43 -2.39 23.73
C ASP A 305 -9.02 -3.44 22.77
N MET A 306 -9.03 -4.71 23.19
CA MET A 306 -9.53 -5.81 22.36
C MET A 306 -11.06 -5.86 22.27
N THR A 307 -11.77 -5.05 23.06
CA THR A 307 -13.24 -4.97 23.08
C THR A 307 -13.81 -3.83 22.24
N ASP A 308 -12.95 -2.94 21.71
CA ASP A 308 -13.36 -1.73 20.99
C ASP A 308 -13.35 -1.93 19.47
N ASP A 309 -14.53 -2.13 18.87
CA ASP A 309 -14.70 -2.16 17.41
C ASP A 309 -14.41 -0.80 16.78
N LEU A 310 -13.40 -0.70 15.93
CA LEU A 310 -12.85 0.61 15.56
C LEU A 310 -13.21 1.01 14.14
N VAL A 311 -13.66 2.24 13.93
CA VAL A 311 -13.72 2.87 12.59
C VAL A 311 -12.66 3.96 12.53
N VAL A 312 -11.73 3.86 11.57
CA VAL A 312 -10.60 4.78 11.42
C VAL A 312 -10.57 5.39 10.03
N ALA A 313 -10.68 6.71 9.96
CA ALA A 313 -10.53 7.51 8.75
C ALA A 313 -9.19 8.27 8.76
N LEU A 314 -8.14 7.68 8.17
CA LEU A 314 -6.83 8.33 8.00
C LEU A 314 -6.46 8.38 6.51
N PRO A 315 -6.07 9.55 5.95
CA PRO A 315 -5.67 9.69 4.56
C PRO A 315 -4.64 8.64 4.11
N THR A 316 -4.60 8.38 2.80
CA THR A 316 -3.57 7.50 2.21
C THR A 316 -2.18 7.91 2.66
N SER A 317 -1.36 6.91 2.99
CA SER A 317 -0.01 7.08 3.55
C SER A 317 0.07 7.67 4.96
N ALA A 318 -1.05 7.98 5.65
CA ALA A 318 -1.04 8.47 7.04
C ALA A 318 -0.90 7.36 8.10
N GLY A 319 -0.59 6.13 7.69
CA GLY A 319 -0.13 5.07 8.58
C GLY A 319 -1.19 4.08 9.09
N LYS A 320 -2.29 3.86 8.34
CA LYS A 320 -3.35 2.86 8.61
C LYS A 320 -2.80 1.46 8.95
N THR A 321 -1.76 1.02 8.22
CA THR A 321 -1.15 -0.31 8.42
C THR A 321 -0.62 -0.52 9.83
N ARG A 322 -0.02 0.51 10.46
CA ARG A 322 0.49 0.37 11.84
C ARG A 322 -0.64 0.14 12.84
N VAL A 323 -1.80 0.78 12.64
CA VAL A 323 -2.99 0.59 13.47
C VAL A 323 -3.44 -0.88 13.40
N ALA A 324 -3.51 -1.43 12.19
CA ALA A 324 -3.81 -2.85 11.97
C ALA A 324 -2.79 -3.80 12.62
N GLU A 325 -1.49 -3.49 12.51
CA GLU A 325 -0.42 -4.29 13.13
C GLU A 325 -0.49 -4.26 14.67
N ILE A 326 -0.83 -3.12 15.28
CA ILE A 326 -1.02 -3.05 16.73
C ILE A 326 -2.22 -3.91 17.15
N ALA A 327 -3.38 -3.76 16.48
CA ALA A 327 -4.56 -4.58 16.78
C ALA A 327 -4.29 -6.09 16.60
N ALA A 328 -3.54 -6.46 15.56
CA ALA A 328 -3.13 -7.84 15.31
C ALA A 328 -2.19 -8.37 16.41
N MET A 329 -1.20 -7.58 16.84
CA MET A 329 -0.31 -7.97 17.95
C MET A 329 -1.09 -8.26 19.23
N MET A 330 -2.07 -7.40 19.59
CA MET A 330 -2.92 -7.62 20.77
C MET A 330 -3.70 -8.93 20.66
N THR A 331 -4.34 -9.16 19.51
CA THR A 331 -5.14 -10.36 19.27
C THR A 331 -4.30 -11.64 19.31
N LEU A 332 -3.12 -11.64 18.68
CA LEU A 332 -2.20 -12.78 18.68
C LEU A 332 -1.65 -13.08 20.08
N SER A 333 -1.53 -12.05 20.93
CA SER A 333 -1.10 -12.23 22.31
C SER A 333 -2.15 -12.96 23.17
N ALA A 334 -3.43 -12.87 22.81
CA ALA A 334 -4.52 -13.68 23.36
C ALA A 334 -4.68 -15.06 22.68
N ALA A 335 -3.71 -15.49 21.87
CA ALA A 335 -3.71 -16.76 21.12
C ALA A 335 -4.92 -16.94 20.17
N ARG A 336 -5.47 -15.83 19.66
CA ARG A 336 -6.52 -15.82 18.63
C ARG A 336 -5.95 -15.47 17.26
N ARG A 337 -6.59 -15.95 16.20
CA ARG A 337 -6.15 -15.69 14.81
C ARG A 337 -6.66 -14.33 14.32
N VAL A 338 -6.03 -13.81 13.27
CA VAL A 338 -6.33 -12.50 12.66
C VAL A 338 -6.71 -12.69 11.20
N LEU A 339 -7.83 -12.07 10.80
CA LEU A 339 -8.29 -12.02 9.41
C LEU A 339 -8.27 -10.57 8.91
N ILE A 340 -7.71 -10.33 7.73
CA ILE A 340 -7.65 -9.02 7.10
C ILE A 340 -8.33 -9.12 5.74
N VAL A 341 -9.35 -8.31 5.52
CA VAL A 341 -10.09 -8.22 4.27
C VAL A 341 -9.61 -6.99 3.53
N THR A 342 -9.09 -7.19 2.32
CA THR A 342 -8.63 -6.10 1.43
C THR A 342 -9.36 -6.19 0.10
N PRO A 343 -9.82 -5.08 -0.51
CA PRO A 343 -10.69 -5.11 -1.69
C PRO A 343 -10.02 -5.66 -2.97
N LEU A 344 -8.69 -5.59 -3.09
CA LEU A 344 -7.99 -5.90 -4.33
C LEU A 344 -6.82 -6.86 -4.12
N ARG A 345 -6.57 -7.72 -5.12
CA ARG A 345 -5.45 -8.70 -5.11
C ARG A 345 -4.08 -8.03 -4.89
N ALA A 346 -3.81 -6.91 -5.57
CA ALA A 346 -2.56 -6.17 -5.43
C ALA A 346 -2.37 -5.64 -3.99
N LEU A 347 -3.46 -5.15 -3.39
CA LEU A 347 -3.46 -4.68 -2.00
C LEU A 347 -3.27 -5.84 -1.02
N SER A 348 -3.90 -7.00 -1.26
CA SER A 348 -3.67 -8.21 -0.47
C SER A 348 -2.20 -8.62 -0.46
N ALA A 349 -1.56 -8.66 -1.63
CA ALA A 349 -0.13 -9.00 -1.76
C ALA A 349 0.79 -7.97 -1.08
N GLN A 350 0.44 -6.68 -1.14
CA GLN A 350 1.15 -5.63 -0.43
C GLN A 350 1.02 -5.78 1.09
N THR A 351 -0.21 -5.96 1.58
CA THR A 351 -0.49 -6.18 3.00
C THR A 351 0.22 -7.44 3.50
N GLU A 352 0.24 -8.51 2.71
CA GLU A 352 0.96 -9.74 3.06
C GLU A 352 2.45 -9.50 3.23
N ARG A 353 3.11 -8.83 2.27
CA ARG A 353 4.53 -8.49 2.38
C ARG A 353 4.80 -7.65 3.63
N SER A 354 3.96 -6.65 3.92
CA SER A 354 4.10 -5.79 5.11
C SER A 354 3.94 -6.59 6.41
N PHE A 355 2.86 -7.35 6.54
CA PHE A 355 2.59 -8.16 7.73
C PHE A 355 3.63 -9.25 7.92
N ARG A 356 4.06 -9.93 6.84
CA ARG A 356 5.14 -10.93 6.91
C ARG A 356 6.44 -10.31 7.41
N LYS A 357 6.80 -9.10 6.97
CA LYS A 357 7.98 -8.36 7.46
C LYS A 357 7.89 -8.05 8.97
N THR A 358 6.69 -7.83 9.49
CA THR A 358 6.45 -7.50 10.90
C THR A 358 6.30 -8.74 11.80
N PHE A 359 5.51 -9.73 11.40
CA PHE A 359 5.08 -10.84 12.27
C PHE A 359 5.84 -12.15 12.09
N ALA A 360 6.41 -12.43 10.91
CA ALA A 360 7.27 -13.60 10.76
C ALA A 360 8.52 -13.56 11.68
N PRO A 361 9.18 -12.40 11.91
CA PRO A 361 10.22 -12.29 12.94
C PRO A 361 9.73 -12.63 14.36
N LEU A 362 8.46 -12.41 14.67
CA LEU A 362 7.85 -12.74 15.97
C LEU A 362 7.44 -14.22 16.06
N GLY A 363 7.51 -14.96 14.95
CA GLY A 363 7.22 -16.39 14.87
C GLY A 363 5.79 -16.72 14.45
N PHE A 364 5.04 -15.78 13.87
CA PHE A 364 3.70 -16.03 13.34
C PHE A 364 3.74 -16.24 11.83
N SER A 365 2.87 -17.11 11.33
CA SER A 365 2.71 -17.31 9.90
C SER A 365 1.71 -16.32 9.31
N VAL A 366 2.00 -15.86 8.09
CA VAL A 366 1.13 -14.96 7.31
C VAL A 366 0.87 -15.64 5.97
N SER A 367 -0.38 -15.69 5.56
CA SER A 367 -0.78 -16.23 4.26
C SER A 367 -1.87 -15.38 3.63
N SER A 368 -1.94 -15.41 2.30
CA SER A 368 -2.86 -14.62 1.51
C SER A 368 -3.72 -15.49 0.61
N LEU A 369 -4.95 -15.06 0.39
CA LEU A 369 -5.99 -15.74 -0.36
C LEU A 369 -6.59 -14.74 -1.35
N TYR A 370 -5.97 -14.62 -2.50
CA TYR A 370 -6.40 -13.71 -3.57
C TYR A 370 -6.26 -14.41 -4.93
N GLY A 371 -7.24 -14.27 -5.82
CA GLY A 371 -7.30 -15.11 -7.03
C GLY A 371 -8.67 -15.15 -7.67
N ALA A 372 -8.79 -15.80 -8.84
CA ALA A 372 -10.09 -16.17 -9.40
C ALA A 372 -10.90 -16.97 -8.39
N SER A 373 -12.22 -16.73 -8.31
CA SER A 373 -13.17 -17.33 -7.35
C SER A 373 -12.98 -18.85 -7.24
N GLY A 374 -12.91 -19.40 -6.03
CA GLY A 374 -12.63 -20.82 -5.77
C GLY A 374 -11.78 -21.06 -4.51
N LEU A 375 -11.66 -22.30 -4.05
CA LEU A 375 -10.72 -22.71 -2.99
C LEU A 375 -9.88 -23.88 -3.48
N SER A 376 -8.55 -23.72 -3.45
CA SER A 376 -7.65 -24.86 -3.58
C SER A 376 -7.50 -25.57 -2.23
N ALA A 377 -7.07 -26.84 -2.23
CA ALA A 377 -6.77 -27.57 -0.98
C ALA A 377 -5.72 -26.84 -0.10
N GLY A 378 -4.79 -26.10 -0.73
CA GLY A 378 -3.84 -25.26 -0.01
C GLY A 378 -4.46 -24.01 0.61
N ASP A 379 -5.49 -23.44 -0.01
CA ASP A 379 -6.22 -22.28 0.51
C ASP A 379 -7.00 -22.65 1.78
N GLU A 380 -7.66 -23.81 1.78
CA GLU A 380 -8.38 -24.30 2.97
C GLU A 380 -7.43 -24.63 4.13
N ASP A 381 -6.30 -25.28 3.86
CA ASP A 381 -5.28 -25.54 4.88
C ASP A 381 -4.74 -24.23 5.46
N ALA A 382 -4.49 -23.23 4.61
CA ALA A 382 -4.07 -21.91 5.07
C ALA A 382 -5.14 -21.24 5.94
N LEU A 383 -6.42 -21.31 5.54
CA LEU A 383 -7.55 -20.76 6.29
C LEU A 383 -7.74 -21.39 7.67
N ARG A 384 -7.28 -22.62 7.91
CA ARG A 384 -7.42 -23.31 9.20
C ARG A 384 -6.17 -23.24 10.07
N SER A 385 -4.99 -23.25 9.45
CA SER A 385 -3.72 -23.42 10.18
C SER A 385 -2.96 -22.12 10.46
N ARG A 386 -3.17 -21.07 9.65
CA ARG A 386 -2.35 -19.85 9.70
C ARG A 386 -2.90 -18.84 10.69
N GLU A 387 -2.01 -18.22 11.47
CA GLU A 387 -2.40 -17.25 12.51
C GLU A 387 -2.84 -15.89 11.95
N ILE A 388 -2.32 -15.49 10.79
CA ILE A 388 -2.72 -14.26 10.08
C ILE A 388 -3.11 -14.62 8.63
N ILE A 389 -4.35 -14.31 8.28
CA ILE A 389 -4.93 -14.55 6.95
C ILE A 389 -5.30 -13.21 6.32
N ILE A 390 -4.94 -13.03 5.05
CA ILE A 390 -5.32 -11.87 4.25
C ILE A 390 -6.15 -12.37 3.07
N ALA A 391 -7.38 -11.88 2.89
CA ALA A 391 -8.27 -12.36 1.84
C ALA A 391 -8.96 -11.23 1.08
N THR A 392 -9.36 -11.48 -0.17
CA THR A 392 -10.33 -10.61 -0.85
C THR A 392 -11.75 -10.95 -0.40
N PRO A 393 -12.71 -10.02 -0.53
CA PRO A 393 -14.10 -10.26 -0.12
C PRO A 393 -14.70 -11.50 -0.79
N GLU A 394 -14.44 -11.69 -2.08
CA GLU A 394 -14.99 -12.81 -2.86
C GLU A 394 -14.43 -14.15 -2.40
N LYS A 395 -13.11 -14.22 -2.13
CA LYS A 395 -12.46 -15.44 -1.64
C LYS A 395 -12.96 -15.81 -0.24
N LEU A 396 -13.10 -14.82 0.62
CA LEU A 396 -13.60 -15.04 1.98
C LEU A 396 -15.08 -15.44 1.98
N ASP A 397 -15.93 -14.73 1.22
CA ASP A 397 -17.36 -15.07 1.14
C ASP A 397 -17.55 -16.48 0.58
N PHE A 398 -16.83 -16.83 -0.49
CA PHE A 398 -16.87 -18.19 -1.07
C PHE A 398 -16.47 -19.27 -0.06
N ALA A 399 -15.43 -19.02 0.75
CA ALA A 399 -15.01 -19.95 1.79
C ALA A 399 -16.06 -20.10 2.90
N LEU A 400 -16.62 -18.99 3.38
CA LEU A 400 -17.64 -18.97 4.44
C LEU A 400 -18.99 -19.53 4.00
N ARG A 401 -19.30 -19.52 2.70
CA ARG A 401 -20.48 -20.22 2.14
C ARG A 401 -20.31 -21.75 2.21
N SER A 402 -19.08 -22.23 2.10
CA SER A 402 -18.75 -23.66 2.11
C SER A 402 -18.60 -24.19 3.53
N ASP A 403 -17.83 -23.51 4.37
CA ASP A 403 -17.64 -23.84 5.79
C ASP A 403 -17.59 -22.57 6.66
N PRO A 404 -18.68 -22.24 7.35
CA PRO A 404 -18.71 -21.11 8.29
C PRO A 404 -17.76 -21.25 9.48
N SER A 405 -17.33 -22.47 9.85
CA SER A 405 -16.49 -22.72 11.03
C SER A 405 -15.03 -22.29 10.86
N LEU A 406 -14.63 -21.97 9.63
CA LEU A 406 -13.27 -21.56 9.28
C LEU A 406 -12.75 -20.36 10.07
N ILE A 407 -13.67 -19.54 10.59
CA ILE A 407 -13.32 -18.33 11.33
C ILE A 407 -13.59 -18.44 12.84
N ASP A 408 -14.16 -19.51 13.40
CA ASP A 408 -14.65 -19.54 14.79
C ASP A 408 -13.58 -19.18 15.88
N ASP A 409 -12.30 -19.35 15.59
CA ASP A 409 -11.16 -19.05 16.47
C ASP A 409 -10.40 -17.75 16.10
N VAL A 410 -10.87 -17.00 15.12
CA VAL A 410 -10.35 -15.67 14.76
C VAL A 410 -10.91 -14.63 15.75
N GLY A 411 -10.03 -13.86 16.39
CA GLY A 411 -10.42 -12.83 17.37
C GLY A 411 -10.50 -11.41 16.80
N LEU A 412 -9.96 -11.19 15.59
CA LEU A 412 -9.93 -9.89 14.93
C LEU A 412 -10.20 -10.01 13.44
N ILE A 413 -11.10 -9.16 12.94
CA ILE A 413 -11.29 -8.88 11.52
C ILE A 413 -10.90 -7.42 11.25
N VAL A 414 -9.92 -7.21 10.37
CA VAL A 414 -9.61 -5.89 9.83
C VAL A 414 -10.27 -5.74 8.46
N LEU A 415 -11.12 -4.74 8.31
CA LEU A 415 -11.78 -4.36 7.07
C LEU A 415 -11.02 -3.18 6.47
N ASP A 416 -10.12 -3.42 5.51
CA ASP A 416 -9.35 -2.35 4.85
C ASP A 416 -10.12 -1.77 3.66
N GLU A 417 -9.92 -0.48 3.42
CA GLU A 417 -10.70 0.33 2.49
C GLU A 417 -12.21 0.18 2.68
N GLY A 418 -12.69 0.38 3.91
CA GLY A 418 -14.11 0.32 4.28
C GLY A 418 -15.05 1.30 3.54
N HIS A 419 -14.53 2.12 2.64
CA HIS A 419 -15.31 2.96 1.73
C HIS A 419 -15.75 2.25 0.44
N MET A 420 -15.28 1.02 0.20
CA MET A 420 -15.63 0.20 -0.97
C MET A 420 -17.07 -0.32 -0.88
N ILE A 421 -18.02 0.61 -0.84
CA ILE A 421 -19.47 0.40 -0.71
C ILE A 421 -20.13 1.25 -1.80
N GLY A 422 -20.99 0.63 -2.59
CA GLY A 422 -21.47 1.19 -3.85
C GLY A 422 -22.19 0.14 -4.71
N PRO A 423 -22.65 0.52 -5.91
CA PRO A 423 -23.55 -0.30 -6.73
C PRO A 423 -22.83 -1.38 -7.55
N SER A 424 -21.50 -1.38 -7.58
CA SER A 424 -20.76 -2.41 -8.33
C SER A 424 -20.90 -3.79 -7.68
N GLU A 425 -20.71 -4.84 -8.48
CA GLU A 425 -20.81 -6.22 -8.03
C GLU A 425 -19.88 -6.55 -6.84
N ARG A 426 -18.67 -5.95 -6.82
CA ARG A 426 -17.69 -6.14 -5.74
C ARG A 426 -18.07 -5.40 -4.47
N GLU A 427 -18.53 -4.16 -4.59
CA GLU A 427 -18.92 -3.34 -3.44
C GLU A 427 -20.14 -3.92 -2.73
N ILE A 428 -21.11 -4.46 -3.46
CA ILE A 428 -22.27 -5.16 -2.87
C ILE A 428 -21.86 -6.44 -2.17
N ARG A 429 -20.94 -7.21 -2.78
CA ARG A 429 -20.38 -8.40 -2.12
C ARG A 429 -19.66 -8.03 -0.84
N TYR A 430 -18.91 -6.93 -0.83
CA TYR A 430 -18.27 -6.43 0.37
C TYR A 430 -19.28 -6.03 1.45
N GLU A 431 -20.31 -5.24 1.09
CA GLU A 431 -21.38 -4.85 2.01
C GLU A 431 -22.10 -6.07 2.60
N THR A 432 -22.46 -7.04 1.75
CA THR A 432 -23.14 -8.28 2.16
C THR A 432 -22.25 -9.14 3.07
N LEU A 433 -20.95 -9.27 2.74
CA LEU A 433 -19.98 -9.99 3.57
C LEU A 433 -19.84 -9.33 4.95
N VAL A 434 -19.72 -8.01 5.03
CA VAL A 434 -19.63 -7.31 6.32
C VAL A 434 -20.90 -7.52 7.14
N GLN A 435 -22.07 -7.41 6.51
CA GLN A 435 -23.35 -7.70 7.18
C GLN A 435 -23.41 -9.14 7.69
N ARG A 436 -22.95 -10.10 6.89
CA ARG A 436 -22.87 -11.51 7.27
C ARG A 436 -21.99 -11.71 8.49
N LEU A 437 -20.79 -11.12 8.50
CA LEU A 437 -19.83 -11.22 9.61
C LEU A 437 -20.40 -10.64 10.91
N LEU A 438 -21.09 -9.50 10.84
CA LEU A 438 -21.72 -8.84 11.99
C LEU A 438 -22.90 -9.61 12.57
N ARG A 439 -23.60 -10.42 11.77
CA ARG A 439 -24.81 -11.15 12.18
C ARG A 439 -24.56 -12.56 12.70
N ARG A 440 -23.32 -13.06 12.65
CA ARG A 440 -23.03 -14.40 13.16
C ARG A 440 -23.28 -14.50 14.67
N GLY A 441 -23.62 -15.69 15.14
CA GLY A 441 -23.85 -15.94 16.56
C GLY A 441 -22.62 -15.74 17.45
N ASP A 442 -21.42 -15.85 16.87
CA ASP A 442 -20.11 -15.65 17.51
C ASP A 442 -19.55 -14.23 17.30
N ALA A 443 -20.31 -13.31 16.68
CA ALA A 443 -19.80 -11.97 16.35
C ALA A 443 -19.30 -11.19 17.58
N ALA A 444 -19.93 -11.37 18.75
CA ALA A 444 -19.54 -10.72 20.00
C ALA A 444 -18.18 -11.17 20.56
N ASP A 445 -17.67 -12.33 20.12
CA ASP A 445 -16.35 -12.86 20.54
C ASP A 445 -15.22 -12.35 19.64
N ARG A 446 -15.53 -11.45 18.70
CA ARG A 446 -14.63 -10.99 17.65
C ARG A 446 -14.64 -9.47 17.58
N ARG A 447 -13.47 -8.89 17.43
CA ARG A 447 -13.30 -7.47 17.17
C ARG A 447 -13.32 -7.17 15.68
N ILE A 448 -13.92 -6.05 15.28
CA ILE A 448 -13.85 -5.49 13.93
C ILE A 448 -13.10 -4.16 13.94
N VAL A 449 -12.13 -4.01 13.04
CA VAL A 449 -11.41 -2.75 12.80
C VAL A 449 -11.58 -2.36 11.33
N CYS A 450 -12.40 -1.35 11.07
CA CYS A 450 -12.62 -0.76 9.76
C CYS A 450 -11.65 0.39 9.51
N LEU A 451 -10.82 0.27 8.47
CA LEU A 451 -9.84 1.26 8.05
C LEU A 451 -10.24 1.83 6.70
N SER A 452 -10.21 3.15 6.55
CA SER A 452 -10.46 3.78 5.26
C SER A 452 -9.71 5.10 5.13
N ALA A 453 -9.29 5.43 3.90
CA ALA A 453 -8.69 6.73 3.60
C ALA A 453 -9.72 7.84 3.39
N ILE A 454 -10.89 7.47 2.92
CA ILE A 454 -11.91 8.39 2.40
C ILE A 454 -13.24 7.97 3.02
N LEU A 455 -13.60 8.58 4.15
CA LEU A 455 -14.94 8.44 4.73
C LEU A 455 -15.67 9.77 4.71
N PRO A 456 -17.02 9.75 4.55
CA PRO A 456 -17.87 10.94 4.55
C PRO A 456 -17.91 11.63 5.91
N SER A 457 -18.78 12.63 6.03
CA SER A 457 -19.04 13.35 7.28
C SER A 457 -20.54 13.41 7.54
N GLY A 458 -20.93 13.65 8.79
CA GLY A 458 -22.35 13.67 9.18
C GLY A 458 -22.97 12.27 9.16
N ASP A 459 -24.27 12.21 8.89
CA ASP A 459 -25.11 11.02 9.05
C ASP A 459 -24.57 9.76 8.36
N GLU A 460 -23.97 9.87 7.17
CA GLU A 460 -23.40 8.71 6.46
C GLU A 460 -22.25 8.03 7.22
N LEU A 461 -21.40 8.84 7.89
CA LEU A 461 -20.32 8.30 8.72
C LEU A 461 -20.88 7.74 10.04
N ASP A 462 -21.89 8.39 10.60
CA ASP A 462 -22.54 7.93 11.82
C ASP A 462 -23.21 6.57 11.58
N ASP A 463 -23.87 6.39 10.43
CA ASP A 463 -24.45 5.10 10.03
C ASP A 463 -23.40 4.02 9.86
N LEU A 464 -22.29 4.31 9.16
CA LEU A 464 -21.19 3.37 8.98
C LEU A 464 -20.59 2.98 10.34
N THR A 465 -20.41 3.96 11.23
CA THR A 465 -19.87 3.73 12.57
C THR A 465 -20.80 2.87 13.41
N ALA A 466 -22.09 3.21 13.42
CA ALA A 466 -23.11 2.44 14.12
C ALA A 466 -23.24 1.01 13.55
N TRP A 467 -23.13 0.86 12.23
CA TRP A 467 -23.15 -0.45 11.57
C TRP A 467 -21.97 -1.32 12.00
N ILE A 468 -20.73 -0.82 11.87
CA ILE A 468 -19.52 -1.58 12.22
C ILE A 468 -19.45 -1.89 13.72
N ARG A 469 -19.90 -0.97 14.58
CA ARG A 469 -19.90 -1.15 16.04
C ARG A 469 -21.13 -1.89 16.57
N SER A 470 -22.03 -2.36 15.71
CA SER A 470 -23.31 -2.96 16.13
C SER A 470 -24.06 -2.12 17.16
N ASP A 471 -24.13 -0.80 16.89
CA ASP A 471 -24.74 0.25 17.73
C ASP A 471 -24.12 0.42 19.13
N GLN A 472 -22.96 -0.19 19.41
CA GLN A 472 -22.22 0.05 20.64
C GLN A 472 -21.67 1.49 20.67
N PRO A 473 -21.73 2.18 21.83
CA PRO A 473 -21.24 3.55 21.96
C PRO A 473 -19.77 3.69 21.54
N GLY A 474 -19.45 4.73 20.78
CA GLY A 474 -18.07 5.10 20.42
C GLY A 474 -18.00 5.90 19.13
N GLU A 475 -17.05 6.83 19.05
CA GLU A 475 -16.89 7.72 17.89
C GLU A 475 -15.86 7.15 16.89
N PRO A 476 -15.94 7.50 15.60
CA PRO A 476 -14.88 7.16 14.64
C PRO A 476 -13.61 7.97 14.90
N VAL A 477 -12.44 7.37 14.70
CA VAL A 477 -11.16 8.10 14.76
C VAL A 477 -10.90 8.76 13.41
N ARG A 478 -10.76 10.09 13.39
CA ARG A 478 -10.51 10.86 12.16
C ARG A 478 -9.29 11.75 12.31
N SER A 479 -8.53 11.85 11.23
CA SER A 479 -7.44 12.83 11.13
C SER A 479 -7.28 13.29 9.69
N ASP A 480 -7.25 14.59 9.44
CA ASP A 480 -6.91 15.14 8.12
C ASP A 480 -5.40 15.33 7.92
N TRP A 481 -4.59 14.96 8.93
CA TRP A 481 -3.14 15.08 8.88
C TRP A 481 -2.55 14.18 7.79
N ARG A 482 -1.60 14.72 7.02
CA ARG A 482 -0.85 13.98 5.99
C ARG A 482 0.65 14.08 6.27
N PRO A 483 1.41 13.00 6.03
CA PRO A 483 2.86 13.00 6.21
C PRO A 483 3.59 13.87 5.17
N THR A 484 2.94 14.17 4.04
CA THR A 484 3.48 14.97 2.94
C THR A 484 2.48 16.05 2.55
N ARG A 485 2.98 17.21 2.11
CA ARG A 485 2.12 18.29 1.59
C ARG A 485 1.58 17.90 0.22
N GLN A 486 0.31 18.14 -0.04
CA GLN A 486 -0.26 18.02 -1.39
C GLN A 486 -0.42 19.40 -2.01
N ARG A 487 0.02 19.54 -3.26
CA ARG A 487 -0.05 20.79 -4.00
C ARG A 487 -0.69 20.56 -5.35
N PHE A 488 -1.70 21.35 -5.67
CA PHE A 488 -2.36 21.32 -6.97
C PHE A 488 -1.77 22.38 -7.89
N GLY A 489 -1.63 22.05 -9.17
CA GLY A 489 -1.07 22.91 -10.19
C GLY A 489 -1.72 22.72 -11.56
N MET A 490 -1.27 23.53 -12.52
CA MET A 490 -1.74 23.54 -13.90
C MET A 490 -0.55 23.68 -14.84
N LEU A 491 -0.45 22.81 -15.85
CA LEU A 491 0.52 22.93 -16.93
C LEU A 491 -0.20 23.38 -18.19
N THR A 492 0.03 24.63 -18.59
CA THR A 492 -0.71 25.28 -19.66
C THR A 492 0.17 25.49 -20.89
N TRP A 493 -0.19 24.87 -22.02
CA TRP A 493 0.45 25.13 -23.31
C TRP A 493 0.06 26.50 -23.86
N ARG A 494 1.05 27.25 -24.37
CA ARG A 494 0.89 28.61 -24.91
C ARG A 494 1.30 28.72 -26.39
N GLY A 495 1.44 27.58 -27.07
CA GLY A 495 1.82 27.49 -28.48
C GLY A 495 3.31 27.26 -28.72
N LEU A 496 4.20 27.97 -28.01
CA LEU A 496 5.67 27.80 -28.11
C LEU A 496 6.29 27.12 -26.89
N ASP A 497 5.61 27.16 -25.75
CA ASP A 497 6.08 26.59 -24.50
C ASP A 497 4.90 26.37 -23.54
N ALA A 498 5.14 25.64 -22.45
CA ALA A 498 4.21 25.41 -21.37
C ALA A 498 4.62 26.16 -20.09
N ARG A 499 3.66 26.78 -19.41
CA ARG A 499 3.83 27.36 -18.07
C ARG A 499 3.30 26.41 -17.00
N LEU A 500 4.11 26.09 -16.00
CA LEU A 500 3.71 25.31 -14.83
C LEU A 500 3.32 26.27 -13.69
N THR A 501 2.05 26.30 -13.32
CA THR A 501 1.56 27.06 -12.16
C THR A 501 1.34 26.12 -10.98
N LEU A 502 1.80 26.52 -9.80
CA LEU A 502 1.86 25.71 -8.59
C LEU A 502 0.91 26.24 -7.53
N ASP A 503 -0.35 26.42 -7.91
CA ASP A 503 -1.54 26.62 -7.08
C ASP A 503 -2.76 26.62 -8.04
N LEU A 504 -3.97 26.60 -7.50
CA LEU A 504 -5.20 26.82 -8.28
C LEU A 504 -5.50 28.32 -8.49
N THR A 505 -4.71 29.20 -7.86
CA THR A 505 -4.88 30.65 -7.89
C THR A 505 -4.11 31.28 -9.04
N ALA A 506 -4.68 32.31 -9.67
CA ALA A 506 -4.07 32.99 -10.82
C ALA A 506 -2.73 33.70 -10.49
N ASN A 507 -2.49 34.03 -9.22
CA ASN A 507 -1.27 34.68 -8.72
C ASN A 507 -0.35 33.71 -7.96
N GLY A 508 -0.56 32.40 -8.10
CA GLY A 508 0.27 31.38 -7.49
C GLY A 508 1.70 31.37 -8.05
N PRO A 509 2.66 30.71 -7.36
CA PRO A 509 4.01 30.48 -7.87
C PRO A 509 3.97 29.78 -9.23
N PHE A 510 4.90 30.10 -10.13
CA PHE A 510 4.96 29.47 -11.44
C PHE A 510 6.40 29.31 -11.93
N ILE A 511 6.59 28.37 -12.85
CA ILE A 511 7.78 28.18 -13.65
C ILE A 511 7.38 28.45 -15.10
N ASP A 512 7.98 29.49 -15.70
CA ASP A 512 7.75 29.82 -17.10
C ASP A 512 8.59 28.90 -18.00
N ARG A 513 8.10 28.63 -19.21
CA ARG A 513 8.81 27.79 -20.20
C ARG A 513 9.26 26.42 -19.65
N PHE A 514 8.44 25.82 -18.80
CA PHE A 514 8.72 24.52 -18.17
C PHE A 514 8.90 23.40 -19.20
N VAL A 515 8.07 23.39 -20.25
CA VAL A 515 8.26 22.55 -21.43
C VAL A 515 8.37 23.47 -22.64
N VAL A 516 9.43 23.35 -23.44
CA VAL A 516 9.62 24.17 -24.65
C VAL A 516 9.32 23.35 -25.90
N GLN A 517 8.73 24.01 -26.91
CA GLN A 517 8.48 23.39 -28.21
C GLN A 517 9.77 22.78 -28.80
N LYS A 518 9.68 21.51 -29.21
CA LYS A 518 10.76 20.83 -29.92
C LYS A 518 10.52 21.00 -31.43
N PRO A 519 11.50 21.50 -32.20
CA PRO A 519 11.35 21.67 -33.64
C PRO A 519 11.19 20.31 -34.35
N PRO A 520 10.63 20.28 -35.57
CA PRO A 520 10.58 19.06 -36.37
C PRO A 520 11.98 18.48 -36.63
N LEU A 521 12.16 17.17 -36.45
CA LEU A 521 13.40 16.44 -36.69
C LEU A 521 13.23 15.48 -37.88
N GLY A 522 14.27 15.32 -38.68
CA GLY A 522 14.26 14.38 -39.81
C GLY A 522 13.23 14.72 -40.89
N ARG A 523 12.27 13.82 -41.14
CA ARG A 523 11.21 13.97 -42.16
C ARG A 523 9.93 14.63 -41.64
N GLU A 524 9.84 14.89 -40.34
CA GLU A 524 8.68 15.51 -39.72
C GLU A 524 8.53 16.98 -40.14
N LYS A 525 7.28 17.43 -40.26
CA LYS A 525 6.96 18.83 -40.62
C LYS A 525 6.39 19.64 -39.46
N LYS A 526 5.75 18.98 -38.49
CA LYS A 526 5.08 19.63 -37.36
C LYS A 526 5.94 19.55 -36.09
N PRO A 527 6.03 20.61 -35.27
CA PRO A 527 6.74 20.56 -34.00
C PRO A 527 6.00 19.71 -32.96
N TYR A 528 6.65 19.44 -31.83
CA TYR A 528 6.05 18.81 -30.65
C TYR A 528 6.09 19.76 -29.44
N PRO A 529 5.19 19.60 -28.45
CA PRO A 529 4.04 18.68 -28.39
C PRO A 529 2.90 19.05 -29.35
N ARG A 530 2.11 18.05 -29.76
CA ARG A 530 0.95 18.20 -30.68
C ARG A 530 -0.41 18.00 -30.01
N GLU A 531 -0.41 17.42 -28.81
CA GLU A 531 -1.60 17.06 -28.05
C GLU A 531 -1.23 16.94 -26.56
N ALA A 532 -2.25 16.79 -25.70
CA ALA A 532 -2.06 16.66 -24.26
C ALA A 532 -1.17 15.47 -23.86
N GLY A 533 -1.29 14.34 -24.56
CA GLY A 533 -0.46 13.15 -24.30
C GLY A 533 1.04 13.40 -24.52
N HIS A 534 1.39 14.07 -25.63
CA HIS A 534 2.77 14.52 -25.86
C HIS A 534 3.24 15.49 -24.77
N LEU A 535 2.43 16.50 -24.44
CA LEU A 535 2.80 17.49 -23.42
C LEU A 535 3.03 16.84 -22.05
N ALA A 536 2.20 15.86 -21.68
CA ALA A 536 2.37 15.09 -20.44
C ALA A 536 3.68 14.29 -20.42
N LEU A 537 4.05 13.65 -21.54
CA LEU A 537 5.33 12.94 -21.66
C LEU A 537 6.53 13.89 -21.55
N PHE A 538 6.53 15.03 -22.28
CA PHE A 538 7.62 16.00 -22.15
C PHE A 538 7.73 16.54 -20.72
N ALA A 539 6.60 16.85 -20.06
CA ALA A 539 6.61 17.28 -18.67
C ALA A 539 7.13 16.19 -17.71
N ALA A 540 6.78 14.92 -17.95
CA ALA A 540 7.29 13.81 -17.16
C ALA A 540 8.82 13.67 -17.28
N TRP A 541 9.39 13.95 -18.46
CA TRP A 541 10.84 14.00 -18.67
C TRP A 541 11.51 15.16 -17.92
N GLU A 542 10.92 16.35 -17.95
CA GLU A 542 11.43 17.51 -17.18
C GLU A 542 11.45 17.20 -15.67
N PHE A 543 10.42 16.55 -15.15
CA PHE A 543 10.40 16.10 -13.76
C PHE A 543 11.39 14.96 -13.49
N ALA A 544 11.52 13.98 -14.39
CA ALA A 544 12.48 12.89 -14.25
C ALA A 544 13.93 13.39 -14.25
N GLY A 545 14.24 14.44 -15.03
CA GLY A 545 15.53 15.14 -15.02
C GLY A 545 15.83 15.83 -13.69
N GLN A 546 14.80 16.24 -12.94
CA GLN A 546 14.91 16.73 -11.56
C GLN A 546 14.95 15.60 -10.52
N GLY A 547 15.10 14.34 -10.93
CA GLY A 547 15.08 13.17 -10.05
C GLY A 547 13.69 12.80 -9.50
N LYS A 548 12.61 13.43 -9.99
CA LYS A 548 11.25 13.17 -9.52
C LYS A 548 10.59 12.03 -10.28
N ARG A 549 10.01 11.10 -9.53
CA ARG A 549 9.15 10.05 -10.10
C ARG A 549 7.80 10.63 -10.48
N THR A 550 7.35 10.35 -11.70
CA THR A 550 6.14 10.93 -12.29
C THR A 550 5.14 9.85 -12.67
N LEU A 551 3.90 9.99 -12.23
CA LEU A 551 2.75 9.19 -12.62
C LEU A 551 1.88 10.00 -13.58
N ILE A 552 1.68 9.49 -14.79
CA ILE A 552 0.68 9.99 -15.74
C ILE A 552 -0.59 9.18 -15.53
N PHE A 553 -1.63 9.84 -15.04
CA PHE A 553 -2.94 9.24 -14.86
C PHE A 553 -3.75 9.29 -16.15
N SER A 554 -4.13 8.11 -16.61
CA SER A 554 -5.10 7.92 -17.68
C SER A 554 -6.46 7.58 -17.08
N THR A 555 -7.55 8.18 -17.55
CA THR A 555 -8.91 7.87 -17.11
C THR A 555 -9.40 6.51 -17.63
N GLN A 556 -8.81 6.01 -18.72
CA GLN A 556 -9.15 4.73 -19.33
C GLN A 556 -7.93 3.81 -19.48
N ALA A 557 -8.14 2.48 -19.40
CA ALA A 557 -7.06 1.48 -19.45
C ALA A 557 -6.48 1.29 -20.86
N ASN A 558 -7.34 1.28 -21.89
CA ASN A 558 -6.94 1.20 -23.31
C ASN A 558 -5.99 2.34 -23.73
N TRP A 559 -6.14 3.53 -23.16
CA TRP A 559 -5.27 4.68 -23.46
C TRP A 559 -3.85 4.52 -22.89
N VAL A 560 -3.64 3.69 -21.86
CA VAL A 560 -2.34 3.50 -21.21
C VAL A 560 -1.32 2.90 -22.19
N GLU A 561 -1.71 1.88 -22.96
CA GLU A 561 -0.84 1.28 -23.99
C GLU A 561 -0.49 2.27 -25.10
N GLY A 562 -1.41 3.20 -25.42
CA GLY A 562 -1.18 4.30 -26.37
C GLY A 562 -0.01 5.20 -25.94
N TYR A 563 0.13 5.50 -24.65
CA TYR A 563 1.32 6.18 -24.14
C TYR A 563 2.60 5.35 -24.31
N GLY A 564 2.52 4.03 -24.12
CA GLY A 564 3.64 3.10 -24.35
C GLY A 564 4.14 3.16 -25.80
N LYS A 565 3.22 3.12 -26.78
CA LYS A 565 3.57 3.27 -28.20
C LYS A 565 4.19 4.65 -28.49
N ARG A 566 3.56 5.72 -27.99
CA ARG A 566 4.03 7.12 -28.18
C ARG A 566 5.43 7.33 -27.61
N VAL A 567 5.72 6.80 -26.42
CA VAL A 567 7.01 7.06 -25.77
C VAL A 567 8.16 6.33 -26.47
N VAL A 568 7.93 5.11 -26.93
CA VAL A 568 8.90 4.34 -27.73
C VAL A 568 9.18 5.05 -29.05
N ASP A 569 8.15 5.56 -29.72
CA ASP A 569 8.29 6.33 -30.96
C ASP A 569 9.06 7.64 -30.76
N LEU A 570 8.73 8.42 -29.73
CA LEU A 570 9.43 9.67 -29.40
C LEU A 570 10.91 9.43 -29.06
N CYS A 571 11.23 8.35 -28.34
CA CYS A 571 12.62 7.97 -28.06
C CYS A 571 13.36 7.56 -29.34
N ARG A 572 12.75 6.72 -30.17
CA ARG A 572 13.32 6.27 -31.46
C ARG A 572 13.61 7.44 -32.39
N ARG A 573 12.78 8.48 -32.38
CA ARG A 573 12.92 9.69 -33.20
C ARG A 573 13.86 10.74 -32.61
N GLY A 574 14.36 10.54 -31.39
CA GLY A 574 15.28 11.47 -30.72
C GLY A 574 14.61 12.71 -30.09
N TYR A 575 13.30 12.66 -29.84
CA TYR A 575 12.60 13.73 -29.11
C TYR A 575 12.71 13.58 -27.59
N LEU A 576 12.85 12.34 -27.11
CA LEU A 576 13.05 11.98 -25.72
C LEU A 576 14.29 11.08 -25.61
N GLU A 577 15.04 11.20 -24.53
CA GLU A 577 16.14 10.29 -24.22
C GLU A 577 15.64 9.14 -23.34
N PRO A 578 16.14 7.90 -23.50
CA PRO A 578 15.83 6.81 -22.58
C PRO A 578 16.15 7.19 -21.13
N LEU A 579 15.28 6.83 -20.19
CA LEU A 579 15.43 7.17 -18.76
C LEU A 579 16.28 6.16 -17.97
N LEU A 580 16.64 5.04 -18.59
CA LEU A 580 17.50 4.01 -18.02
C LEU A 580 18.87 4.05 -18.68
N GLU A 581 19.91 3.98 -17.83
CA GLU A 581 21.30 3.87 -18.27
C GLU A 581 21.72 2.41 -18.49
N ASP A 582 21.12 1.47 -17.75
CA ASP A 582 21.38 0.03 -17.80
C ASP A 582 20.06 -0.77 -17.73
N GLU A 583 19.99 -1.86 -18.50
CA GLU A 583 18.85 -2.78 -18.51
C GLU A 583 18.95 -3.86 -17.39
N GLY A 584 20.11 -4.04 -16.76
CA GLY A 584 20.33 -5.02 -15.70
C GLY A 584 19.23 -5.08 -14.62
N PRO A 585 18.80 -3.94 -14.04
CA PRO A 585 17.73 -3.91 -13.04
C PRO A 585 16.36 -4.39 -13.56
N ILE A 586 16.07 -4.24 -14.85
CA ILE A 586 14.77 -4.57 -15.45
C ILE A 586 14.76 -5.90 -16.22
N ALA A 587 15.92 -6.55 -16.37
CA ALA A 587 16.10 -7.76 -17.17
C ALA A 587 15.05 -8.84 -16.83
N ARG A 588 14.76 -9.02 -15.54
CA ARG A 588 13.75 -9.98 -15.06
C ARG A 588 12.34 -9.65 -15.55
N ALA A 589 11.94 -8.38 -15.42
CA ALA A 589 10.63 -7.93 -15.88
C ALA A 589 10.51 -8.02 -17.40
N LEU A 590 11.60 -7.76 -18.13
CA LEU A 590 11.65 -7.95 -19.59
C LEU A 590 11.50 -9.42 -19.97
N GLU A 591 12.18 -10.34 -19.29
CA GLU A 591 12.07 -11.78 -19.56
C GLU A 591 10.64 -12.29 -19.33
N VAL A 592 10.07 -11.99 -18.16
CA VAL A 592 8.68 -12.35 -17.84
C VAL A 592 7.69 -11.66 -18.80
N GLY A 593 7.90 -10.38 -19.11
CA GLY A 593 7.08 -9.64 -20.06
C GLY A 593 7.10 -10.25 -21.46
N LYS A 594 8.28 -10.65 -21.95
CA LYS A 594 8.43 -11.33 -23.24
C LYS A 594 7.68 -12.65 -23.27
N GLU A 595 7.74 -13.44 -22.19
CA GLU A 595 7.06 -14.73 -22.10
C GLU A 595 5.52 -14.58 -22.07
N TRP A 596 5.00 -13.59 -21.36
CA TRP A 596 3.56 -13.44 -21.11
C TRP A 596 2.83 -12.48 -22.05
N LEU A 597 3.54 -11.52 -22.68
CA LEU A 597 2.95 -10.49 -23.55
C LEU A 597 3.57 -10.47 -24.96
N GLY A 598 4.80 -10.96 -25.12
CA GLY A 598 5.60 -10.81 -26.33
C GLY A 598 6.52 -9.58 -26.31
N GLU A 599 7.57 -9.59 -27.14
CA GLU A 599 8.62 -8.57 -27.13
C GLU A 599 8.16 -7.18 -27.60
N ASP A 600 7.25 -7.13 -28.57
CA ASP A 600 6.76 -5.88 -29.17
C ASP A 600 5.58 -5.26 -28.41
N HIS A 601 5.08 -5.93 -27.37
CA HIS A 601 3.97 -5.42 -26.58
C HIS A 601 4.33 -4.05 -25.96
N PRO A 602 3.46 -3.02 -26.01
CA PRO A 602 3.79 -1.67 -25.56
C PRO A 602 4.36 -1.60 -24.13
N ALA A 603 3.85 -2.43 -23.22
CA ALA A 603 4.35 -2.50 -21.83
C ALA A 603 5.78 -3.06 -21.71
N VAL A 604 6.18 -3.95 -22.62
CA VAL A 604 7.54 -4.54 -22.64
C VAL A 604 8.50 -3.59 -23.38
N ALA A 605 8.07 -3.03 -24.51
CA ALA A 605 8.87 -2.09 -25.28
C ALA A 605 9.15 -0.78 -24.50
N SER A 606 8.17 -0.27 -23.76
CA SER A 606 8.35 0.96 -22.96
C SER A 606 9.29 0.76 -21.76
N LEU A 607 9.37 -0.45 -21.21
CA LEU A 607 10.28 -0.76 -20.10
C LEU A 607 11.74 -0.52 -20.51
N LYS A 608 12.12 -0.88 -21.74
CA LYS A 608 13.47 -0.65 -22.28
C LYS A 608 13.87 0.84 -22.32
N VAL A 609 12.89 1.75 -22.37
CA VAL A 609 13.13 3.21 -22.32
C VAL A 609 12.95 3.79 -20.91
N GLY A 610 12.68 2.96 -19.89
CA GLY A 610 12.51 3.36 -18.50
C GLY A 610 11.11 3.79 -18.10
N VAL A 611 10.09 3.40 -18.87
CA VAL A 611 8.69 3.76 -18.62
C VAL A 611 7.84 2.53 -18.29
N ALA A 612 7.15 2.58 -17.15
CA ALA A 612 6.20 1.56 -16.73
C ALA A 612 4.80 1.85 -17.31
N ILE A 613 4.21 0.88 -18.00
CA ILE A 613 2.79 0.85 -18.34
C ILE A 613 2.10 -0.09 -17.36
N HIS A 614 1.08 0.39 -16.64
CA HIS A 614 0.40 -0.42 -15.64
C HIS A 614 -1.12 -0.29 -15.70
N HIS A 615 -1.80 -1.43 -15.84
CA HIS A 615 -3.25 -1.57 -15.69
C HIS A 615 -3.59 -2.98 -15.19
N GLY A 616 -4.76 -3.15 -14.58
CA GLY A 616 -5.17 -4.44 -13.97
C GLY A 616 -5.38 -5.61 -14.93
N ARG A 617 -5.30 -5.37 -16.25
CA ARG A 617 -5.39 -6.44 -17.26
C ARG A 617 -4.04 -7.11 -17.57
N LEU A 618 -2.91 -6.51 -17.21
CA LEU A 618 -1.62 -7.14 -17.47
C LEU A 618 -1.49 -8.49 -16.72
N PRO A 619 -0.76 -9.48 -17.28
CA PRO A 619 -0.55 -10.77 -16.65
C PRO A 619 0.01 -10.63 -15.23
N SER A 620 -0.55 -11.39 -14.28
CA SER A 620 -0.15 -11.32 -12.87
C SER A 620 1.36 -11.53 -12.64
N PRO A 621 2.06 -12.45 -13.35
CA PRO A 621 3.51 -12.60 -13.22
C PRO A 621 4.28 -11.33 -13.62
N PHE A 622 3.90 -10.69 -14.74
CA PHE A 622 4.53 -9.46 -15.20
C PHE A 622 4.20 -8.27 -14.28
N LEU A 623 2.96 -8.16 -13.79
CA LEU A 623 2.59 -7.13 -12.81
C LEU A 623 3.44 -7.23 -11.56
N ARG A 624 3.61 -8.41 -10.97
CA ARG A 624 4.46 -8.59 -9.77
C ARG A 624 5.87 -8.08 -9.99
N GLU A 625 6.45 -8.34 -11.16
CA GLU A 625 7.77 -7.85 -11.54
C GLU A 625 7.82 -6.33 -11.66
N LEU A 626 6.86 -5.76 -12.38
CA LEU A 626 6.73 -4.33 -12.56
C LEU A 626 6.55 -3.61 -11.21
N GLU A 627 5.70 -4.14 -10.34
CA GLU A 627 5.43 -3.60 -9.01
C GLU A 627 6.67 -3.60 -8.10
N VAL A 628 7.53 -4.63 -8.20
CA VAL A 628 8.82 -4.65 -7.48
C VAL A 628 9.70 -3.50 -7.95
N LEU A 629 9.89 -3.33 -9.26
CA LEU A 629 10.69 -2.24 -9.83
C LEU A 629 10.16 -0.86 -9.42
N LEU A 630 8.85 -0.71 -9.40
CA LEU A 630 8.17 0.53 -8.98
C LEU A 630 8.36 0.81 -7.49
N SER A 631 8.31 -0.24 -6.64
CA SER A 631 8.53 -0.12 -5.20
C SER A 631 9.98 0.26 -4.85
N GLU A 632 10.94 -0.27 -5.62
CA GLU A 632 12.38 -0.01 -5.51
C GLU A 632 12.79 1.33 -6.14
N GLY A 633 11.91 1.95 -6.95
CA GLY A 633 12.14 3.26 -7.55
C GLY A 633 13.05 3.22 -8.78
N VAL A 634 13.22 2.05 -9.41
CA VAL A 634 14.03 1.86 -10.62
C VAL A 634 13.45 2.65 -11.80
N LEU A 635 12.12 2.66 -11.93
CA LEU A 635 11.41 3.34 -13.02
C LEU A 635 10.95 4.73 -12.60
N LYS A 636 11.31 5.76 -13.40
CA LYS A 636 11.05 7.17 -13.09
C LYS A 636 9.70 7.66 -13.61
N VAL A 637 9.19 7.09 -14.70
CA VAL A 637 7.91 7.48 -15.31
C VAL A 637 6.98 6.29 -15.38
N ILE A 638 5.74 6.51 -14.95
CA ILE A 638 4.69 5.51 -14.83
C ILE A 638 3.47 6.05 -15.55
N VAL A 639 2.81 5.24 -16.36
CA VAL A 639 1.50 5.55 -16.95
C VAL A 639 0.52 4.49 -16.49
N ALA A 640 -0.62 4.92 -15.94
CA ALA A 640 -1.57 3.98 -15.40
C ALA A 640 -3.02 4.47 -15.38
N SER A 641 -3.95 3.51 -15.31
CA SER A 641 -5.40 3.74 -15.26
C SER A 641 -5.96 3.81 -13.83
N PRO A 642 -7.26 4.09 -13.61
CA PRO A 642 -7.84 4.17 -12.26
C PRO A 642 -7.77 2.87 -11.47
N THR A 643 -7.70 1.71 -12.14
CA THR A 643 -7.51 0.39 -11.49
C THR A 643 -6.23 0.31 -10.66
N LEU A 644 -5.24 1.14 -10.98
CA LEU A 644 -4.01 1.34 -10.22
C LEU A 644 -4.23 2.10 -8.91
N SER A 645 -5.20 3.02 -8.91
CA SER A 645 -5.40 4.02 -7.86
C SER A 645 -5.87 3.43 -6.54
N GLN A 646 -6.32 2.16 -6.55
CA GLN A 646 -6.89 1.46 -5.41
C GLN A 646 -5.96 0.42 -4.74
N GLY A 647 -4.80 0.08 -5.32
CA GLY A 647 -4.12 -1.18 -4.91
C GLY A 647 -2.60 -1.20 -4.80
N LEU A 648 -1.86 -0.16 -5.20
CA LEU A 648 -0.40 -0.18 -5.14
C LEU A 648 0.21 1.03 -4.43
N ASN A 649 1.36 0.81 -3.77
CA ASN A 649 2.22 1.85 -3.21
C ASN A 649 2.99 2.63 -4.31
N LEU A 650 2.28 3.10 -5.34
CA LEU A 650 2.84 3.88 -6.45
C LEU A 650 2.93 5.33 -6.05
N ASN A 651 3.88 5.59 -5.17
CA ASN A 651 4.13 6.96 -4.78
C ASN A 651 4.97 7.63 -5.85
N ALA A 652 4.35 8.55 -6.57
CA ALA A 652 5.02 9.47 -7.45
C ALA A 652 5.17 10.82 -6.75
N ALA A 653 6.30 11.50 -6.94
CA ALA A 653 6.46 12.88 -6.50
C ALA A 653 5.50 13.80 -7.26
N VAL A 654 5.20 13.43 -8.52
CA VAL A 654 4.34 14.19 -9.42
C VAL A 654 3.26 13.31 -10.04
N LEU A 655 2.02 13.77 -10.01
CA LEU A 655 0.87 13.21 -10.70
C LEU A 655 0.46 14.17 -11.83
N LEU A 656 0.57 13.71 -13.07
CA LEU A 656 0.08 14.41 -14.25
C LEU A 656 -1.29 13.87 -14.63
N VAL A 657 -2.25 14.76 -14.85
CA VAL A 657 -3.63 14.44 -15.20
C VAL A 657 -3.92 15.07 -16.56
N PRO A 658 -3.77 14.35 -17.69
CA PRO A 658 -3.97 14.90 -19.03
C PRO A 658 -5.44 15.00 -19.45
N ALA A 659 -6.30 14.16 -18.87
CA ALA A 659 -7.74 14.12 -19.11
C ALA A 659 -8.51 14.03 -17.79
N LEU A 660 -9.70 14.65 -17.75
CA LEU A 660 -10.61 14.61 -16.61
C LEU A 660 -11.87 13.78 -16.88
N TYR A 661 -12.06 13.32 -18.12
CA TYR A 661 -13.29 12.66 -18.56
C TYR A 661 -13.04 11.19 -18.86
N ARG A 662 -14.07 10.37 -18.64
CA ARG A 662 -14.16 8.97 -19.02
C ARG A 662 -15.49 8.79 -19.74
N SER A 663 -15.45 8.42 -21.03
CA SER A 663 -16.66 8.17 -21.83
C SER A 663 -17.65 9.34 -21.77
N GLY A 664 -17.18 10.56 -21.99
CA GLY A 664 -17.99 11.79 -21.97
C GLY A 664 -18.29 12.36 -20.58
N GLU A 665 -18.18 11.57 -19.51
CA GLU A 665 -18.49 12.02 -18.14
C GLU A 665 -17.24 12.46 -17.37
N LEU A 666 -17.39 13.51 -16.55
CA LEU A 666 -16.33 13.96 -15.65
C LEU A 666 -16.11 12.90 -14.55
N ILE A 667 -14.86 12.54 -14.28
CA ILE A 667 -14.56 11.61 -13.17
C ILE A 667 -15.06 12.19 -11.84
N THR A 668 -15.50 11.31 -10.94
CA THR A 668 -16.03 11.74 -9.64
C THR A 668 -14.91 12.31 -8.76
N GLY A 669 -15.29 13.17 -7.81
CA GLY A 669 -14.37 13.72 -6.82
C GLY A 669 -13.67 12.63 -6.00
N GLU A 670 -14.35 11.53 -5.70
CA GLU A 670 -13.83 10.38 -4.95
C GLU A 670 -12.78 9.59 -5.72
N GLU A 671 -13.05 9.28 -6.99
CA GLU A 671 -12.08 8.64 -7.88
C GLU A 671 -10.82 9.52 -7.99
N PHE A 672 -11.00 10.82 -8.19
CA PHE A 672 -9.89 11.75 -8.26
C PHE A 672 -9.12 11.86 -6.92
N ALA A 673 -9.80 11.88 -5.77
CA ALA A 673 -9.16 11.92 -4.45
C ALA A 673 -8.27 10.69 -4.19
N ASN A 674 -8.71 9.50 -4.63
CA ASN A 674 -7.95 8.26 -4.55
C ASN A 674 -6.65 8.34 -5.34
N VAL A 675 -6.71 8.82 -6.59
CA VAL A 675 -5.54 9.00 -7.46
C VAL A 675 -4.61 10.09 -6.91
N ALA A 676 -5.16 11.25 -6.54
CA ALA A 676 -4.39 12.36 -5.98
C ALA A 676 -3.69 11.98 -4.67
N GLY A 677 -4.28 11.07 -3.88
CA GLY A 677 -3.68 10.48 -2.68
C GLY A 677 -2.36 9.74 -2.92
N ARG A 678 -2.03 9.38 -4.16
CA ARG A 678 -0.77 8.71 -4.55
C ARG A 678 0.37 9.70 -4.81
N ALA A 679 0.08 11.00 -4.88
CA ALA A 679 1.11 12.02 -5.03
C ALA A 679 1.78 12.31 -3.67
N GLY A 680 3.11 12.16 -3.64
CA GLY A 680 3.97 12.40 -2.49
C GLY A 680 4.16 11.16 -1.61
N ARG A 681 5.39 10.66 -1.53
CA ARG A 681 5.80 9.53 -0.69
C ARG A 681 6.31 10.01 0.67
N ALA A 682 5.77 9.46 1.75
CA ALA A 682 6.35 9.64 3.08
C ALA A 682 7.82 9.19 3.10
N PHE A 683 8.69 9.98 3.73
CA PHE A 683 10.13 9.78 3.83
C PHE A 683 10.91 9.87 2.52
N VAL A 684 10.29 10.24 1.40
CA VAL A 684 11.00 10.45 0.13
C VAL A 684 10.72 11.83 -0.43
N ASP A 685 9.45 12.22 -0.48
CA ASP A 685 9.04 13.50 -1.04
C ASP A 685 8.68 14.49 0.09
N VAL A 686 9.02 15.76 -0.10
CA VAL A 686 8.60 16.86 0.79
C VAL A 686 7.17 17.30 0.45
N GLU A 687 6.80 17.21 -0.83
CA GLU A 687 5.47 17.51 -1.36
C GLU A 687 5.12 16.57 -2.52
N GLY A 688 3.83 16.24 -2.64
CA GLY A 688 3.24 15.61 -3.82
C GLY A 688 2.56 16.66 -4.70
N LEU A 689 2.99 16.75 -5.96
CA LEU A 689 2.47 17.72 -6.92
C LEU A 689 1.44 17.06 -7.85
N ILE A 690 0.22 17.58 -7.90
CA ILE A 690 -0.85 17.12 -8.78
C ILE A 690 -1.11 18.20 -9.84
N VAL A 691 -0.90 17.89 -11.11
CA VAL A 691 -0.94 18.86 -12.21
C VAL A 691 -1.93 18.43 -13.28
N HIS A 692 -2.92 19.27 -13.57
CA HIS A 692 -3.72 19.10 -14.78
C HIS A 692 -2.96 19.61 -16.00
N VAL A 693 -2.82 18.78 -17.03
CA VAL A 693 -2.11 19.10 -18.28
C VAL A 693 -3.11 19.60 -19.32
N MET A 694 -2.95 20.85 -19.74
CA MET A 694 -3.86 21.55 -20.66
C MET A 694 -3.12 21.96 -21.93
N PHE A 695 -3.43 21.28 -23.03
CA PHE A 695 -2.89 21.63 -24.35
C PHE A 695 -3.75 22.67 -25.09
N ASP A 696 -5.07 22.60 -24.91
CA ASP A 696 -6.09 23.47 -25.50
C ASP A 696 -7.16 23.85 -24.47
N ARG A 697 -8.14 24.67 -24.89
CA ARG A 697 -9.35 25.05 -24.11
C ARG A 697 -9.05 25.41 -22.64
N VAL A 698 -7.94 26.13 -22.43
CA VAL A 698 -7.32 26.35 -21.11
C VAL A 698 -8.28 26.92 -20.08
N ASP A 699 -9.06 27.94 -20.44
CA ASP A 699 -9.96 28.62 -19.50
C ASP A 699 -11.07 27.69 -19.00
N TRP A 700 -11.69 26.92 -19.91
CA TRP A 700 -12.74 25.95 -19.57
C TRP A 700 -12.17 24.81 -18.73
N ARG A 701 -11.05 24.19 -19.15
CA ARG A 701 -10.37 23.11 -18.40
C ARG A 701 -9.92 23.57 -17.01
N SER A 702 -9.53 24.84 -16.86
CA SER A 702 -9.19 25.42 -15.55
C SER A 702 -10.41 25.56 -14.62
N GLY A 703 -11.60 25.80 -15.18
CA GLY A 703 -12.87 25.78 -14.45
C GLY A 703 -13.18 24.38 -13.92
N GLU A 704 -13.21 23.41 -14.83
CA GLU A 704 -13.45 21.99 -14.52
C GLU A 704 -12.46 21.46 -13.48
N TRP A 705 -11.17 21.79 -13.63
CA TRP A 705 -10.15 21.38 -12.68
C TRP A 705 -10.40 21.89 -11.26
N ARG A 706 -10.79 23.16 -11.11
CA ARG A 706 -11.11 23.73 -9.78
C ARG A 706 -12.35 23.07 -9.19
N GLN A 707 -13.37 22.80 -10.01
CA GLN A 707 -14.58 22.11 -9.58
C GLN A 707 -14.29 20.68 -9.14
N LEU A 708 -13.50 19.92 -9.91
CA LEU A 708 -13.10 18.56 -9.57
C LEU A 708 -12.31 18.53 -8.26
N VAL A 709 -11.29 19.38 -8.11
CA VAL A 709 -10.50 19.47 -6.88
C VAL A 709 -11.38 19.88 -5.68
N ALA A 710 -12.37 20.76 -5.87
CA ALA A 710 -13.32 21.09 -4.81
C ALA A 710 -14.23 19.90 -4.45
N SER A 711 -14.76 19.21 -5.45
CA SER A 711 -15.64 18.04 -5.27
C SER A 711 -14.92 16.87 -4.59
N SER A 712 -13.61 16.72 -4.80
CA SER A 712 -12.79 15.68 -4.16
C SER A 712 -12.68 15.77 -2.65
N LYS A 713 -13.10 16.90 -2.08
CA LYS A 713 -13.19 17.11 -0.63
C LYS A 713 -14.55 16.68 -0.09
N ALA A 714 -15.59 16.70 -0.92
CA ALA A 714 -16.88 16.10 -0.61
C ALA A 714 -16.76 14.59 -0.81
N ARG A 715 -17.31 13.83 0.13
CA ARG A 715 -17.23 12.38 0.17
C ARG A 715 -18.63 11.88 0.45
N THR A 716 -19.07 10.90 -0.32
CA THR A 716 -20.36 10.25 -0.18
C THR A 716 -20.15 8.76 0.04
N LEU A 717 -21.04 8.13 0.80
CA LEU A 717 -21.05 6.68 0.99
C LEU A 717 -22.50 6.22 1.10
N GLN A 718 -22.98 5.56 0.05
CA GLN A 718 -24.34 5.05 -0.02
C GLN A 718 -24.32 3.53 -0.21
N SER A 719 -25.17 2.83 0.52
CA SER A 719 -25.38 1.38 0.40
C SER A 719 -25.63 0.99 -1.06
N GLY A 720 -24.87 0.00 -1.53
CA GLY A 720 -25.04 -0.56 -2.88
C GLY A 720 -26.41 -1.21 -3.07
N LEU A 721 -26.97 -1.74 -1.98
CA LEU A 721 -28.31 -2.32 -1.96
C LEU A 721 -29.40 -1.28 -2.20
N ILE A 722 -29.24 -0.06 -1.67
CA ILE A 722 -30.17 1.03 -1.95
C ILE A 722 -30.09 1.40 -3.44
N GLN A 723 -28.88 1.58 -3.95
CA GLN A 723 -28.65 2.02 -5.32
C GLN A 723 -29.18 1.02 -6.35
N ILE A 724 -28.87 -0.28 -6.21
CA ILE A 724 -29.38 -1.31 -7.13
C ILE A 724 -30.90 -1.44 -7.06
N VAL A 725 -31.49 -1.42 -5.86
CA VAL A 725 -32.96 -1.55 -5.75
C VAL A 725 -33.66 -0.32 -6.33
N ALA A 726 -33.10 0.88 -6.15
CA ALA A 726 -33.63 2.10 -6.76
C ALA A 726 -33.59 2.02 -8.29
N GLU A 727 -32.47 1.59 -8.87
CA GLU A 727 -32.32 1.39 -10.31
C GLU A 727 -33.31 0.35 -10.85
N ILE A 728 -33.48 -0.79 -10.16
CA ILE A 728 -34.46 -1.82 -10.52
C ILE A 728 -35.89 -1.25 -10.48
N LEU A 729 -36.24 -0.47 -9.46
CA LEU A 729 -37.56 0.16 -9.35
C LEU A 729 -37.81 1.14 -10.50
N GLU A 730 -36.81 1.93 -10.87
CA GLU A 730 -36.89 2.85 -12.00
C GLU A 730 -37.14 2.09 -13.31
N ARG A 731 -36.38 1.02 -13.57
CA ARG A 731 -36.56 0.19 -14.78
C ARG A 731 -37.89 -0.53 -14.83
N LEU A 732 -38.34 -1.12 -13.73
CA LEU A 732 -39.67 -1.75 -13.64
C LEU A 732 -40.80 -0.73 -13.83
N THR A 733 -40.57 0.53 -13.47
CA THR A 733 -41.51 1.64 -13.75
C THR A 733 -41.49 2.00 -15.22
N ARG A 734 -40.30 2.14 -15.83
CA ARG A 734 -40.08 2.43 -17.26
C ARG A 734 -40.77 1.40 -18.15
N GLU A 735 -40.68 0.12 -17.80
CA GLU A 735 -41.33 -1.01 -18.49
C GLU A 735 -42.83 -1.15 -18.18
N GLY A 736 -43.40 -0.28 -17.33
CA GLY A 736 -44.82 -0.30 -16.97
C GLY A 736 -45.26 -1.46 -16.08
N ILE A 737 -44.32 -2.27 -15.56
CA ILE A 737 -44.61 -3.42 -14.69
C ILE A 737 -45.26 -2.97 -13.38
N LEU A 738 -44.74 -1.89 -12.77
CA LEU A 738 -45.28 -1.34 -11.52
C LEU A 738 -46.61 -0.61 -11.70
N ALA A 739 -47.07 -0.36 -12.93
CA ALA A 739 -48.39 0.21 -13.20
C ALA A 739 -49.53 -0.83 -13.07
N ARG A 740 -49.20 -2.11 -12.99
CA ARG A 740 -50.18 -3.19 -12.80
C ARG A 740 -50.78 -3.16 -11.39
N ALA A 741 -52.07 -3.45 -11.29
CA ALA A 741 -52.74 -3.54 -9.99
C ALA A 741 -52.21 -4.71 -9.12
N ASP A 742 -51.73 -5.78 -9.78
CA ASP A 742 -51.17 -6.99 -9.19
C ASP A 742 -49.63 -7.04 -9.26
N ALA A 743 -48.94 -5.91 -9.49
CA ALA A 743 -47.51 -5.87 -9.83
C ALA A 743 -46.62 -6.72 -8.91
N TRP A 744 -46.77 -6.60 -7.59
CA TRP A 744 -45.96 -7.34 -6.62
C TRP A 744 -46.26 -8.84 -6.58
N GLU A 745 -47.53 -9.22 -6.75
CA GLU A 745 -47.92 -10.64 -6.84
C GLU A 745 -47.40 -11.25 -8.14
N TYR A 746 -47.43 -10.49 -9.24
CA TYR A 746 -46.84 -10.87 -10.51
C TYR A 746 -45.31 -11.06 -10.39
N LEU A 747 -44.59 -10.08 -9.84
CA LEU A 747 -43.13 -10.16 -9.63
C LEU A 747 -42.72 -11.32 -8.70
N ALA A 748 -43.54 -11.64 -7.69
CA ALA A 748 -43.26 -12.72 -6.73
C ALA A 748 -43.47 -14.14 -7.29
N ASN A 749 -44.08 -14.27 -8.48
CA ASN A 749 -44.44 -15.57 -9.06
C ASN A 749 -44.06 -15.71 -10.54
N SER A 750 -43.63 -14.64 -11.21
CA SER A 750 -43.26 -14.64 -12.63
C SER A 750 -41.82 -14.18 -12.83
N ARG A 751 -41.02 -15.01 -13.52
CA ARG A 751 -39.66 -14.66 -13.95
C ARG A 751 -39.67 -13.59 -15.03
N ASP A 752 -40.69 -13.56 -15.88
CA ASP A 752 -40.81 -12.61 -17.00
C ASP A 752 -41.01 -11.18 -16.52
N GLY A 753 -41.51 -10.98 -15.30
CA GLY A 753 -41.65 -9.64 -14.71
C GLY A 753 -40.33 -8.95 -14.38
N TRP A 754 -39.21 -9.67 -14.41
CA TRP A 754 -37.87 -9.18 -14.08
C TRP A 754 -36.94 -9.08 -15.30
N LYS A 755 -37.50 -9.14 -16.52
CA LYS A 755 -36.76 -9.08 -17.78
C LYS A 755 -37.30 -7.92 -18.62
N SER A 756 -36.42 -7.26 -19.35
CA SER A 756 -36.81 -6.35 -20.43
C SER A 756 -36.53 -7.05 -21.76
N GLU A 757 -37.57 -7.36 -22.54
CA GLU A 757 -37.40 -8.01 -23.84
C GLU A 757 -36.56 -7.16 -24.80
N ALA A 758 -36.65 -5.83 -24.69
CA ALA A 758 -35.87 -4.90 -25.50
C ALA A 758 -34.39 -4.94 -25.13
N GLU A 759 -34.06 -4.90 -23.84
CA GLU A 759 -32.67 -4.98 -23.38
C GLU A 759 -32.07 -6.37 -23.68
N GLU A 760 -32.82 -7.45 -23.51
CA GLU A 760 -32.35 -8.81 -23.86
C GLU A 760 -32.15 -8.99 -25.36
N ALA A 761 -33.03 -8.43 -26.20
CA ALA A 761 -32.87 -8.46 -27.65
C ALA A 761 -31.65 -7.66 -28.11
N ALA A 762 -31.36 -6.53 -27.46
CA ALA A 762 -30.16 -5.74 -27.73
C ALA A 762 -28.90 -6.54 -27.39
N VAL A 763 -28.83 -7.14 -26.19
CA VAL A 763 -27.72 -8.01 -25.77
C VAL A 763 -27.55 -9.21 -26.71
N ALA A 764 -28.65 -9.85 -27.13
CA ALA A 764 -28.58 -11.01 -28.01
C ALA A 764 -28.10 -10.64 -29.43
N ALA A 765 -28.49 -9.48 -29.95
CA ALA A 765 -27.98 -8.97 -31.21
C ALA A 765 -26.47 -8.64 -31.11
N GLU A 766 -26.07 -8.04 -30.00
CA GLU A 766 -24.69 -7.68 -29.70
C GLU A 766 -23.76 -8.91 -29.58
N LEU A 767 -24.22 -9.98 -28.92
CA LEU A 767 -23.49 -11.25 -28.84
C LEU A 767 -23.41 -11.98 -30.19
N ALA A 768 -24.35 -11.74 -31.09
CA ALA A 768 -24.40 -12.40 -32.40
C ALA A 768 -23.49 -11.73 -33.44
N ASP A 769 -23.21 -10.43 -33.30
CA ASP A 769 -22.31 -9.67 -34.18
C ASP A 769 -21.47 -8.65 -33.39
N PRO A 770 -20.36 -9.08 -32.76
CA PRO A 770 -19.54 -8.20 -31.92
C PRO A 770 -18.86 -7.06 -32.67
N GLY A 771 -18.84 -7.08 -34.02
CA GLY A 771 -18.09 -6.15 -34.87
C GLY A 771 -18.95 -5.16 -35.66
N ALA A 772 -20.28 -5.20 -35.55
CA ALA A 772 -21.16 -4.35 -36.37
C ALA A 772 -21.10 -2.84 -36.04
N ASP A 773 -20.54 -2.46 -34.89
CA ASP A 773 -20.37 -1.07 -34.47
C ASP A 773 -18.94 -0.52 -34.74
N ASP A 774 -17.99 -1.36 -35.17
CA ASP A 774 -16.57 -0.98 -35.40
C ASP A 774 -16.24 -0.74 -36.90
N ASP A 775 -17.22 -0.84 -37.79
CA ASP A 775 -17.02 -0.82 -39.26
C ASP A 775 -16.68 0.57 -39.87
N ASP A 776 -16.40 1.59 -39.05
CA ASP A 776 -15.86 2.90 -39.50
C ASP A 776 -14.34 3.09 -39.22
N GLU A 777 -13.61 2.05 -38.80
CA GLU A 777 -12.14 2.07 -38.73
C GLU A 777 -11.45 1.23 -39.83
N ASN A 778 -11.82 1.41 -41.10
CA ASN A 778 -11.00 0.93 -42.21
C ASN A 778 -10.00 1.99 -42.70
N GLU A 779 -8.73 1.60 -42.64
CA GLU A 779 -7.51 2.21 -43.15
C GLU A 779 -7.70 3.03 -44.44
N ASP A 780 -7.43 4.33 -44.38
CA ASP A 780 -6.90 5.06 -45.54
C ASP A 780 -5.73 5.97 -45.11
N GLU A 781 -4.54 5.62 -45.59
CA GLU A 781 -3.31 6.39 -45.43
C GLU A 781 -3.43 7.75 -46.14
N GLY A 782 -3.68 8.84 -45.42
CA GLY A 782 -3.41 10.18 -45.94
C GLY A 782 -4.23 11.33 -45.36
N GLU A 783 -3.50 12.33 -44.85
CA GLU A 783 -3.93 13.70 -44.51
C GLU A 783 -4.61 13.93 -43.15
N GLU A 784 -3.78 14.43 -42.22
CA GLU A 784 -4.18 15.07 -40.96
C GLU A 784 -5.13 16.26 -41.20
N GLY A 785 -6.36 16.17 -40.67
CA GLY A 785 -7.34 17.25 -40.62
C GLY A 785 -8.24 17.15 -39.39
N ASP A 786 -8.23 18.21 -38.60
CA ASP A 786 -9.00 18.49 -37.38
C ASP A 786 -10.52 18.29 -37.53
N SER A 787 -11.07 17.31 -36.79
CA SER A 787 -12.37 17.43 -36.12
C SER A 787 -12.47 16.39 -35.01
N GLY A 788 -12.31 16.83 -33.76
CA GLY A 788 -12.79 16.10 -32.59
C GLY A 788 -14.32 16.05 -32.60
N GLY A 789 -14.86 15.14 -33.40
CA GLY A 789 -16.25 14.73 -33.36
C GLY A 789 -16.46 13.86 -32.13
N ASP A 790 -17.35 14.33 -31.26
CA ASP A 790 -17.92 13.56 -30.17
C ASP A 790 -18.68 12.37 -30.76
N GLU A 791 -18.03 11.21 -30.85
CA GLU A 791 -18.74 9.94 -30.88
C GLU A 791 -18.92 9.51 -29.42
N GLU A 792 -20.15 9.75 -28.96
CA GLU A 792 -20.67 9.27 -27.69
C GLU A 792 -20.55 7.74 -27.67
N GLU A 793 -19.47 7.20 -27.10
CA GLU A 793 -19.53 5.88 -26.46
C GLU A 793 -20.54 6.00 -25.32
N ASN A 794 -21.82 5.74 -25.64
CA ASN A 794 -22.88 5.60 -24.65
C ASN A 794 -22.39 4.63 -23.58
N ILE A 795 -22.51 5.02 -22.31
CA ILE A 795 -22.46 4.06 -21.20
C ILE A 795 -23.56 3.05 -21.50
N GLU A 796 -23.19 1.84 -21.91
CA GLU A 796 -24.14 0.75 -22.07
C GLU A 796 -24.77 0.51 -20.68
N GLU A 797 -26.01 0.99 -20.49
CA GLU A 797 -26.81 0.72 -19.30
C GLU A 797 -26.81 -0.79 -19.07
N GLU A 798 -26.21 -1.25 -17.96
CA GLU A 798 -26.17 -2.69 -17.65
C GLU A 798 -27.61 -3.23 -17.66
N PRO A 799 -27.93 -4.29 -18.41
CA PRO A 799 -29.31 -4.77 -18.55
C PRO A 799 -29.94 -5.19 -17.23
N LEU A 800 -31.26 -5.04 -17.11
CA LEU A 800 -32.05 -5.29 -15.90
C LEU A 800 -31.78 -6.69 -15.33
N SER A 801 -31.64 -7.71 -16.19
CA SER A 801 -31.34 -9.07 -15.77
C SER A 801 -30.00 -9.20 -15.02
N GLN A 802 -29.00 -8.37 -15.33
CA GLN A 802 -27.72 -8.33 -14.60
C GLN A 802 -27.84 -7.66 -13.23
N LEU A 803 -28.66 -6.61 -13.11
CA LEU A 803 -29.03 -6.03 -11.81
C LEU A 803 -29.78 -7.05 -10.94
N VAL A 804 -30.71 -7.80 -11.54
CA VAL A 804 -31.51 -8.82 -10.86
C VAL A 804 -30.67 -10.02 -10.43
N GLU A 805 -29.72 -10.49 -11.25
CA GLU A 805 -28.80 -11.58 -10.85
C GLU A 805 -27.93 -11.17 -9.64
N ARG A 806 -27.49 -9.91 -9.56
CA ARG A 806 -26.80 -9.38 -8.37
C ARG A 806 -27.70 -9.37 -7.14
N LEU A 807 -28.95 -8.93 -7.32
CA LEU A 807 -29.96 -8.94 -6.26
C LEU A 807 -30.21 -10.37 -5.75
N ASP A 808 -30.25 -11.37 -6.63
CA ASP A 808 -30.41 -12.77 -6.24
C ASP A 808 -29.26 -13.30 -5.40
N ALA A 809 -28.04 -13.09 -5.86
CA ALA A 809 -26.85 -13.50 -5.12
C ALA A 809 -26.81 -12.86 -3.73
N THR A 810 -27.34 -11.63 -3.61
CA THR A 810 -27.52 -10.90 -2.36
C THR A 810 -28.61 -11.53 -1.49
N VAL A 811 -29.79 -11.82 -2.05
CA VAL A 811 -30.90 -12.46 -1.31
C VAL A 811 -30.47 -13.82 -0.76
N PHE A 812 -29.75 -14.62 -1.55
CA PHE A 812 -29.14 -15.86 -1.06
C PHE A 812 -28.13 -15.60 0.06
N GLY A 813 -27.31 -14.55 -0.06
CA GLY A 813 -26.34 -14.13 0.97
C GLY A 813 -26.99 -13.69 2.29
N LEU A 814 -28.14 -13.01 2.21
CA LEU A 814 -28.88 -12.51 3.37
C LEU A 814 -29.69 -13.62 4.06
N ILE A 815 -30.30 -14.54 3.29
CA ILE A 815 -31.16 -15.61 3.80
C ILE A 815 -30.36 -16.94 3.82
N GLU A 816 -29.52 -17.14 4.84
CA GLU A 816 -28.73 -18.36 4.99
C GLU A 816 -29.56 -19.61 5.38
N ALA A 817 -30.79 -19.42 5.88
CA ALA A 817 -31.74 -20.49 6.17
C ALA A 817 -32.40 -21.00 4.88
N LEU A 818 -31.63 -21.65 4.02
CA LEU A 818 -32.03 -22.03 2.67
C LEU A 818 -33.12 -23.11 2.62
N ASP A 819 -33.35 -23.83 3.72
CA ASP A 819 -34.43 -24.80 3.90
C ASP A 819 -35.71 -24.22 4.52
N ALA A 820 -35.71 -22.92 4.87
CA ALA A 820 -36.86 -22.27 5.48
C ALA A 820 -38.11 -22.27 4.57
N ASP A 821 -39.29 -22.25 5.20
CA ASP A 821 -40.55 -22.17 4.50
C ASP A 821 -40.77 -20.77 3.88
N ARG A 822 -41.48 -20.72 2.75
CA ARG A 822 -41.77 -19.46 2.03
C ARG A 822 -42.48 -18.42 2.92
N ALA A 823 -43.23 -18.86 3.92
CA ALA A 823 -43.94 -17.99 4.87
C ALA A 823 -43.00 -17.23 5.84
N ASP A 824 -41.79 -17.75 6.07
CA ASP A 824 -40.80 -17.15 6.96
C ASP A 824 -39.93 -16.08 6.30
N LEU A 825 -39.95 -15.97 4.96
CA LEU A 825 -39.04 -15.10 4.20
C LEU A 825 -39.11 -13.62 4.61
N PRO A 826 -40.29 -13.01 4.81
CA PRO A 826 -40.34 -11.61 5.26
C PRO A 826 -39.63 -11.41 6.61
N ARG A 827 -39.84 -12.33 7.57
CA ARG A 827 -39.18 -12.29 8.88
C ARG A 827 -37.66 -12.45 8.73
N LEU A 828 -37.21 -13.42 7.92
CA LEU A 828 -35.78 -13.68 7.72
C LEU A 828 -35.07 -12.50 7.03
N LEU A 829 -35.71 -11.86 6.06
CA LEU A 829 -35.19 -10.64 5.41
C LEU A 829 -35.14 -9.46 6.39
N ASP A 830 -36.19 -9.27 7.19
CA ASP A 830 -36.21 -8.23 8.22
C ASP A 830 -35.08 -8.44 9.23
N GLU A 831 -34.88 -9.67 9.70
CA GLU A 831 -33.78 -10.03 10.58
C GLU A 831 -32.41 -9.81 9.91
N ALA A 832 -32.26 -10.16 8.62
CA ALA A 832 -31.01 -10.00 7.88
C ALA A 832 -30.63 -8.55 7.61
N LEU A 833 -31.61 -7.71 7.32
CA LEU A 833 -31.41 -6.28 7.07
C LEU A 833 -31.38 -5.47 8.37
N GLN A 834 -31.84 -6.03 9.50
CA GLN A 834 -31.80 -5.35 10.78
C GLN A 834 -30.37 -4.91 11.13
N GLY A 835 -30.22 -3.65 11.50
CA GLY A 835 -28.92 -3.10 11.85
C GLY A 835 -27.90 -3.19 10.72
N SER A 836 -28.32 -3.24 9.45
CA SER A 836 -27.45 -3.10 8.27
C SER A 836 -27.24 -1.63 7.89
N LEU A 837 -26.25 -1.36 7.03
CA LEU A 837 -26.06 -0.03 6.45
C LEU A 837 -27.30 0.41 5.64
N TRP A 838 -27.85 -0.49 4.82
CA TRP A 838 -29.10 -0.28 4.08
C TRP A 838 -30.22 0.21 5.01
N ALA A 839 -30.46 -0.48 6.13
CA ALA A 839 -31.56 -0.16 7.04
C ALA A 839 -31.41 1.22 7.70
N ARG A 840 -30.18 1.65 8.00
CA ARG A 840 -29.90 2.96 8.59
C ARG A 840 -30.12 4.09 7.58
N GLN A 841 -29.59 3.93 6.37
CA GLN A 841 -29.67 4.95 5.35
C GLN A 841 -31.09 5.09 4.77
N ILE A 842 -31.75 3.98 4.45
CA ILE A 842 -33.09 3.99 3.84
C ILE A 842 -34.15 4.58 4.79
N ALA A 843 -33.94 4.50 6.11
CA ALA A 843 -34.85 5.08 7.11
C ALA A 843 -35.03 6.61 6.97
N ARG A 844 -34.10 7.30 6.30
CA ARG A 844 -34.18 8.73 6.01
C ARG A 844 -34.98 9.08 4.76
N GLU A 845 -35.20 8.13 3.85
CA GLU A 845 -35.87 8.33 2.55
C GLU A 845 -37.42 8.29 2.63
N GLY A 846 -37.98 8.13 3.83
CA GLY A 846 -39.42 8.10 4.10
C GLY A 846 -40.07 6.71 4.04
N GLU A 847 -41.17 6.53 4.77
CA GLU A 847 -41.81 5.21 4.95
C GLU A 847 -42.26 4.54 3.64
N ALA A 848 -42.67 5.32 2.64
CA ALA A 848 -43.11 4.80 1.34
C ALA A 848 -41.94 4.17 0.55
N THR A 849 -40.79 4.84 0.51
CA THR A 849 -39.57 4.36 -0.17
C THR A 849 -39.04 3.11 0.53
N VAL A 850 -38.97 3.12 1.86
CA VAL A 850 -38.60 1.94 2.67
C VAL A 850 -39.49 0.75 2.33
N ALA A 851 -40.82 0.95 2.27
CA ALA A 851 -41.77 -0.10 1.96
C ALA A 851 -41.61 -0.64 0.53
N GLN A 852 -41.30 0.21 -0.45
CA GLN A 852 -41.04 -0.21 -1.83
C GLN A 852 -39.77 -1.07 -1.94
N HIS A 853 -38.67 -0.66 -1.31
CA HIS A 853 -37.44 -1.44 -1.33
C HIS A 853 -37.64 -2.81 -0.67
N ARG A 854 -38.34 -2.88 0.47
CA ARG A 854 -38.68 -4.17 1.12
C ARG A 854 -39.46 -5.10 0.19
N LYS A 855 -40.47 -4.56 -0.52
CA LYS A 855 -41.27 -5.35 -1.46
C LYS A 855 -40.44 -5.93 -2.61
N VAL A 856 -39.39 -5.25 -3.06
CA VAL A 856 -38.46 -5.79 -4.08
C VAL A 856 -37.73 -7.03 -3.53
N PHE A 857 -37.15 -6.95 -2.34
CA PHE A 857 -36.50 -8.08 -1.69
C PHE A 857 -37.47 -9.24 -1.43
N GLU A 858 -38.66 -8.96 -0.91
CA GLU A 858 -39.69 -9.96 -0.63
C GLU A 858 -40.17 -10.65 -1.90
N ALA A 859 -40.50 -9.88 -2.95
CA ALA A 859 -40.94 -10.43 -4.22
C ALA A 859 -39.85 -11.32 -4.83
N ARG A 860 -38.60 -10.90 -4.77
CA ARG A 860 -37.49 -11.70 -5.30
C ARG A 860 -37.24 -12.97 -4.50
N ALA A 861 -37.20 -12.88 -3.17
CA ALA A 861 -37.05 -14.06 -2.29
C ALA A 861 -38.21 -15.06 -2.49
N HIS A 862 -39.44 -14.58 -2.57
CA HIS A 862 -40.61 -15.42 -2.84
C HIS A 862 -40.52 -16.13 -4.20
N LEU A 863 -40.08 -15.42 -5.24
CA LEU A 863 -39.90 -16.00 -6.56
C LEU A 863 -38.85 -17.12 -6.51
N ILE A 864 -37.66 -16.83 -5.96
CA ILE A 864 -36.58 -17.81 -5.78
C ILE A 864 -37.10 -19.07 -5.08
N TRP A 865 -37.77 -18.93 -3.93
CA TRP A 865 -38.29 -20.07 -3.16
C TRP A 865 -39.39 -20.85 -3.87
N SER A 866 -40.17 -20.20 -4.74
CA SER A 866 -41.27 -20.84 -5.45
C SER A 866 -40.82 -21.77 -6.58
N VAL A 867 -39.64 -21.50 -7.17
CA VAL A 867 -39.13 -22.23 -8.35
C VAL A 867 -37.92 -23.10 -8.04
N THR A 868 -37.43 -23.12 -6.80
CA THR A 868 -36.26 -23.90 -6.37
C THR A 868 -36.60 -24.85 -5.23
N THR A 869 -35.85 -25.95 -5.14
CA THR A 869 -35.84 -26.83 -3.96
C THR A 869 -34.81 -26.36 -2.93
N PRO A 870 -34.89 -26.76 -1.65
CA PRO A 870 -33.85 -26.47 -0.66
C PRO A 870 -32.45 -26.89 -1.12
N GLN A 871 -32.35 -28.04 -1.80
CA GLN A 871 -31.10 -28.54 -2.35
C GLN A 871 -30.56 -27.64 -3.47
N ALA A 872 -31.42 -27.20 -4.40
CA ALA A 872 -31.03 -26.26 -5.45
C ALA A 872 -30.55 -24.93 -4.86
N ARG A 873 -31.27 -24.37 -3.87
CA ARG A 873 -30.85 -23.14 -3.19
C ARG A 873 -29.50 -23.27 -2.49
N LYS A 874 -29.25 -24.40 -1.81
CA LYS A 874 -27.93 -24.71 -1.24
C LYS A 874 -26.83 -24.71 -2.30
N GLY A 875 -27.11 -25.29 -3.46
CA GLY A 875 -26.22 -25.27 -4.61
C GLY A 875 -25.96 -23.85 -5.13
N HIS A 876 -27.00 -23.07 -5.39
CA HIS A 876 -26.91 -21.71 -5.94
C HIS A 876 -26.18 -20.77 -4.99
N PHE A 877 -26.52 -20.82 -3.69
CA PHE A 877 -25.81 -20.09 -2.64
C PHE A 877 -24.32 -20.45 -2.64
N ALA A 878 -23.96 -21.73 -2.67
CA ALA A 878 -22.57 -22.17 -2.64
C ALA A 878 -21.79 -21.71 -3.89
N MET A 879 -22.44 -21.63 -5.05
CA MET A 879 -21.85 -21.09 -6.29
C MET A 879 -21.66 -19.58 -6.28
N GLY A 880 -22.45 -18.85 -5.48
CA GLY A 880 -22.46 -17.38 -5.49
C GLY A 880 -23.08 -16.78 -6.75
N VAL A 881 -24.00 -17.52 -7.40
CA VAL A 881 -24.72 -17.07 -8.62
C VAL A 881 -26.19 -16.79 -8.31
N GLY A 882 -26.86 -16.03 -9.18
CA GLY A 882 -28.28 -15.74 -9.06
C GLY A 882 -29.17 -16.88 -9.59
N LEU A 883 -30.48 -16.61 -9.66
CA LEU A 883 -31.49 -17.63 -9.91
C LEU A 883 -31.41 -18.22 -11.32
N GLU A 884 -31.27 -17.38 -12.35
CA GLU A 884 -31.30 -17.86 -13.75
C GLU A 884 -30.06 -18.71 -14.03
N ALA A 885 -28.89 -18.22 -13.61
CA ALA A 885 -27.63 -18.93 -13.73
C ALA A 885 -27.66 -20.26 -12.98
N GLY A 886 -28.16 -20.26 -11.73
CA GLY A 886 -28.28 -21.45 -10.91
C GLY A 886 -29.17 -22.52 -11.53
N LEU A 887 -30.35 -22.15 -12.04
CA LEU A 887 -31.27 -23.08 -12.69
C LEU A 887 -30.69 -23.68 -13.98
N ALA A 888 -29.99 -22.87 -14.78
CA ALA A 888 -29.34 -23.36 -16.00
C ALA A 888 -28.19 -24.34 -15.68
N ILE A 889 -27.37 -24.07 -14.67
CA ILE A 889 -26.33 -25.00 -14.21
C ILE A 889 -26.96 -26.29 -13.66
N ASP A 890 -28.05 -26.20 -12.89
CA ASP A 890 -28.76 -27.37 -12.37
C ASP A 890 -29.27 -28.28 -13.49
N ALA A 891 -29.79 -27.71 -14.58
CA ALA A 891 -30.27 -28.46 -15.72
C ALA A 891 -29.16 -29.24 -16.45
N MET A 892 -27.90 -28.79 -16.34
CA MET A 892 -26.72 -29.39 -16.98
C MET A 892 -25.76 -30.04 -15.96
N ALA A 893 -26.17 -30.23 -14.71
CA ALA A 893 -25.24 -30.53 -13.61
C ALA A 893 -24.42 -31.81 -13.81
N ASP A 894 -25.04 -32.89 -14.30
CA ASP A 894 -24.36 -34.17 -14.53
C ASP A 894 -23.34 -34.07 -15.66
N GLU A 895 -23.69 -33.37 -16.74
CA GLU A 895 -22.82 -33.14 -17.90
C GLU A 895 -21.62 -32.25 -17.52
N LEU A 896 -21.89 -31.12 -16.86
CA LEU A 896 -20.85 -30.20 -16.40
C LEU A 896 -19.93 -30.87 -15.38
N GLY A 897 -20.47 -31.66 -14.46
CA GLY A 897 -19.69 -32.43 -13.50
C GLY A 897 -18.75 -33.43 -14.17
N ALA A 898 -19.23 -34.17 -15.17
CA ALA A 898 -18.40 -35.10 -15.93
C ALA A 898 -17.28 -34.41 -16.71
N LEU A 899 -17.55 -33.23 -17.30
CA LEU A 899 -16.53 -32.45 -17.99
C LEU A 899 -15.46 -31.91 -17.03
N VAL A 900 -15.85 -31.44 -15.83
CA VAL A 900 -14.89 -31.03 -14.79
C VAL A 900 -14.01 -32.20 -14.35
N ASP A 901 -14.60 -33.37 -14.12
CA ASP A 901 -13.83 -34.56 -13.72
C ASP A 901 -12.84 -35.00 -14.80
N ARG A 902 -13.25 -34.95 -16.08
CA ARG A 902 -12.36 -35.23 -17.22
C ARG A 902 -11.20 -34.23 -17.28
N ALA A 903 -11.48 -32.94 -17.13
CA ALA A 903 -10.45 -31.91 -17.15
C ALA A 903 -9.46 -32.06 -15.97
N ASP A 904 -9.97 -32.29 -14.75
CA ASP A 904 -9.14 -32.50 -13.56
C ASP A 904 -8.28 -33.78 -13.72
N ALA A 905 -8.86 -34.89 -14.21
CA ALA A 905 -8.13 -36.13 -14.47
C ALA A 905 -7.06 -36.00 -15.57
N ALA A 906 -7.34 -35.29 -16.66
CA ALA A 906 -6.41 -35.08 -17.79
C ALA A 906 -5.21 -34.19 -17.40
N SER A 907 -5.42 -33.24 -16.50
CA SER A 907 -4.36 -32.33 -16.02
C SER A 907 -3.30 -33.02 -15.17
N LEU A 908 -3.58 -34.18 -14.56
CA LEU A 908 -2.61 -34.86 -13.71
C LEU A 908 -1.46 -35.48 -14.53
N PRO A 909 -1.71 -36.28 -15.59
CA PRO A 909 -0.66 -36.73 -16.50
C PRO A 909 -0.21 -35.64 -17.48
N GLY A 910 -1.04 -34.63 -17.76
CA GLY A 910 -0.79 -33.62 -18.80
C GLY A 910 -1.30 -34.03 -20.18
N ASP A 911 -2.43 -34.73 -20.27
CA ASP A 911 -3.08 -35.07 -21.54
C ASP A 911 -3.75 -33.82 -22.13
N VAL A 912 -3.00 -33.09 -22.97
CA VAL A 912 -3.42 -31.81 -23.55
C VAL A 912 -4.69 -31.94 -24.38
N ASP A 913 -4.86 -33.06 -25.09
CA ASP A 913 -5.96 -33.25 -26.02
C ASP A 913 -7.27 -33.42 -25.27
N GLU A 914 -7.28 -34.33 -24.29
CA GLU A 914 -8.44 -34.55 -23.43
C GLU A 914 -8.75 -33.33 -22.55
N LEU A 915 -7.71 -32.66 -22.02
CA LEU A 915 -7.86 -31.44 -21.23
C LEU A 915 -8.49 -30.32 -22.05
N ALA A 916 -7.99 -30.04 -23.25
CA ALA A 916 -8.53 -28.99 -24.12
C ALA A 916 -9.96 -29.29 -24.57
N ASP A 917 -10.27 -30.55 -24.88
CA ASP A 917 -11.61 -30.97 -25.30
C ASP A 917 -12.63 -30.81 -24.15
N ALA A 918 -12.28 -31.25 -22.93
CA ALA A 918 -13.14 -31.10 -21.76
C ALA A 918 -13.38 -29.62 -21.41
N LEU A 919 -12.32 -28.81 -21.42
CA LEU A 919 -12.41 -27.36 -21.14
C LEU A 919 -13.20 -26.61 -22.23
N SER A 920 -13.06 -27.00 -23.50
CA SER A 920 -13.87 -26.44 -24.59
C SER A 920 -15.36 -26.75 -24.40
N GLY A 921 -15.69 -27.98 -24.01
CA GLY A 921 -17.07 -28.36 -23.71
C GLY A 921 -17.69 -27.55 -22.56
N LEU A 922 -16.89 -27.22 -21.54
CA LEU A 922 -17.31 -26.34 -20.45
C LEU A 922 -17.52 -24.90 -20.94
N ALA A 923 -16.56 -24.36 -21.70
CA ALA A 923 -16.62 -23.01 -22.24
C ALA A 923 -17.87 -22.76 -23.09
N GLU A 924 -18.24 -23.70 -23.97
CA GLU A 924 -19.44 -23.61 -24.83
C GLU A 924 -20.74 -23.46 -24.06
N ARG A 925 -20.83 -24.03 -22.86
CA ARG A 925 -22.04 -24.03 -22.03
C ARG A 925 -22.05 -22.86 -21.05
N LEU A 926 -20.88 -22.47 -20.56
CA LEU A 926 -20.74 -21.54 -19.45
C LEU A 926 -20.47 -20.10 -19.93
N LEU A 927 -19.64 -19.89 -20.96
CA LEU A 927 -19.30 -18.52 -21.42
C LEU A 927 -20.44 -17.84 -22.22
N VAL A 928 -21.59 -18.49 -22.32
CA VAL A 928 -22.82 -17.95 -22.94
C VAL A 928 -23.89 -17.59 -21.91
N MET A 929 -23.61 -17.77 -20.62
CA MET A 929 -24.55 -17.46 -19.53
C MET A 929 -23.93 -16.50 -18.52
N ARG A 930 -24.74 -15.58 -17.99
CA ARG A 930 -24.28 -14.66 -16.94
C ARG A 930 -24.09 -15.43 -15.62
N PRO A 931 -23.11 -15.06 -14.78
CA PRO A 931 -22.18 -13.93 -14.92
C PRO A 931 -20.88 -14.27 -15.69
N PHE A 932 -20.83 -15.37 -16.45
CA PHE A 932 -19.60 -15.87 -17.08
C PHE A 932 -19.38 -15.38 -18.52
N ILE A 933 -20.33 -14.64 -19.10
CA ILE A 933 -20.19 -14.06 -20.44
C ILE A 933 -18.98 -13.09 -20.47
N PRO A 934 -18.05 -13.22 -21.43
CA PRO A 934 -17.00 -12.23 -21.67
C PRO A 934 -17.58 -10.88 -22.13
N ASP A 935 -16.90 -9.78 -21.81
CA ASP A 935 -17.31 -8.44 -22.25
C ASP A 935 -17.26 -8.32 -23.79
N LYS A 936 -18.14 -7.47 -24.38
CA LYS A 936 -18.29 -7.25 -25.85
C LYS A 936 -16.94 -7.10 -26.57
N ARG A 937 -16.06 -6.28 -26.01
CA ARG A 937 -14.72 -5.95 -26.54
C ARG A 937 -13.74 -7.14 -26.55
N ASN A 938 -14.08 -8.23 -25.87
CA ASN A 938 -13.29 -9.46 -25.76
C ASN A 938 -14.13 -10.70 -26.10
N ALA A 939 -15.11 -10.54 -26.99
CA ALA A 939 -15.92 -11.65 -27.50
C ALA A 939 -15.04 -12.80 -28.00
N LEU A 940 -15.53 -14.03 -27.85
CA LEU A 940 -14.79 -15.22 -28.26
C LEU A 940 -14.61 -15.22 -29.79
N PRO A 941 -13.36 -15.22 -30.30
CA PRO A 941 -13.11 -15.28 -31.74
C PRO A 941 -13.54 -16.62 -32.32
N ALA A 942 -13.78 -16.69 -33.64
CA ALA A 942 -14.26 -17.91 -34.28
C ALA A 942 -13.37 -19.14 -34.06
N ASP A 943 -12.06 -18.95 -33.85
CA ASP A 943 -11.07 -19.98 -33.59
C ASP A 943 -10.69 -20.12 -32.10
N TRP A 944 -11.52 -19.63 -31.17
CA TRP A 944 -11.24 -19.65 -29.72
C TRP A 944 -10.85 -21.03 -29.17
N ARG A 945 -11.37 -22.13 -29.72
CA ARG A 945 -10.99 -23.51 -29.31
C ARG A 945 -9.51 -23.81 -29.58
N ARG A 946 -8.97 -23.31 -30.69
CA ARG A 946 -7.54 -23.42 -31.03
C ARG A 946 -6.70 -22.65 -30.02
N ILE A 947 -7.13 -21.42 -29.69
CA ILE A 947 -6.46 -20.54 -28.74
C ILE A 947 -6.45 -21.19 -27.34
N LEU A 948 -7.60 -21.71 -26.89
CA LEU A 948 -7.71 -22.42 -25.60
C LEU A 948 -6.75 -23.62 -25.54
N ARG A 949 -6.72 -24.45 -26.59
CA ARG A 949 -5.81 -25.62 -26.67
C ARG A 949 -4.35 -25.20 -26.59
N GLN A 950 -3.94 -24.20 -27.37
CA GLN A 950 -2.58 -23.68 -27.32
C GLN A 950 -2.24 -23.13 -25.93
N TRP A 951 -3.15 -22.38 -25.31
CA TRP A 951 -2.96 -21.83 -23.97
C TRP A 951 -2.67 -22.93 -22.93
N VAL A 952 -3.56 -23.92 -22.80
CA VAL A 952 -3.40 -24.98 -21.79
C VAL A 952 -2.27 -25.96 -22.12
N SER A 953 -1.80 -26.00 -23.36
CA SER A 953 -0.64 -26.82 -23.76
C SER A 953 0.71 -26.27 -23.30
N GLY A 954 0.78 -25.01 -22.85
CA GLY A 954 2.06 -24.35 -22.57
C GLY A 954 2.67 -23.62 -23.76
N ALA A 955 1.94 -23.43 -24.86
CA ALA A 955 2.44 -22.75 -26.05
C ALA A 955 2.87 -21.30 -25.74
N GLU A 956 3.89 -20.82 -26.47
CA GLU A 956 4.38 -19.46 -26.34
C GLU A 956 3.37 -18.45 -26.92
N VAL A 957 3.37 -17.23 -26.39
CA VAL A 957 2.48 -16.15 -26.85
C VAL A 957 2.69 -15.83 -28.33
N ALA A 958 3.91 -16.00 -28.85
CA ALA A 958 4.21 -15.85 -30.26
C ALA A 958 3.43 -16.85 -31.15
N GLU A 959 3.14 -18.05 -30.66
CA GLU A 959 2.36 -19.06 -31.37
C GLU A 959 0.84 -18.87 -31.21
N ILE A 960 0.43 -18.40 -30.02
CA ILE A 960 -0.98 -18.09 -29.72
C ILE A 960 -1.43 -16.86 -30.51
N GLY A 961 -0.54 -15.88 -30.66
CA GLY A 961 -0.81 -14.55 -31.19
C GLY A 961 -1.01 -13.54 -30.05
N PRO A 962 -0.21 -12.46 -29.96
CA PRO A 962 -0.33 -11.46 -28.90
C PRO A 962 -1.73 -10.84 -28.80
N ASP A 963 -2.41 -10.64 -29.93
CA ASP A 963 -3.77 -10.06 -29.96
C ASP A 963 -4.83 -10.97 -29.31
N ASN A 964 -4.57 -12.28 -29.25
CA ASN A 964 -5.46 -13.26 -28.63
C ASN A 964 -5.33 -13.33 -27.11
N MET A 965 -4.30 -12.71 -26.53
CA MET A 965 -4.05 -12.79 -25.08
C MET A 965 -5.15 -12.13 -24.24
N ARG A 966 -5.85 -11.13 -24.79
CA ARG A 966 -6.99 -10.49 -24.11
C ARG A 966 -8.12 -11.49 -23.83
N VAL A 967 -8.43 -12.33 -24.82
CA VAL A 967 -9.44 -13.39 -24.70
C VAL A 967 -8.96 -14.45 -23.70
N VAL A 968 -7.68 -14.82 -23.73
CA VAL A 968 -7.10 -15.77 -22.77
C VAL A 968 -7.27 -15.27 -21.33
N GLU A 969 -6.90 -14.03 -21.06
CA GLU A 969 -6.98 -13.44 -19.72
C GLU A 969 -8.43 -13.39 -19.21
N GLU A 970 -9.34 -12.83 -20.00
CA GLU A 970 -10.71 -12.62 -19.53
C GLU A 970 -11.57 -13.89 -19.58
N ALA A 971 -11.66 -14.53 -20.74
CA ALA A 971 -12.57 -15.64 -20.94
C ALA A 971 -12.05 -16.91 -20.27
N PHE A 972 -10.76 -17.25 -20.45
CA PHE A 972 -10.21 -18.52 -19.99
C PHE A 972 -9.67 -18.46 -18.55
N THR A 973 -8.81 -17.49 -18.23
CA THR A 973 -8.14 -17.45 -16.91
C THR A 973 -9.03 -16.87 -15.79
N TYR A 974 -10.07 -16.10 -16.14
CA TYR A 974 -10.99 -15.48 -15.17
C TYR A 974 -12.40 -16.07 -15.21
N ARG A 975 -13.18 -15.84 -16.27
CA ARG A 975 -14.60 -16.24 -16.33
C ARG A 975 -14.79 -17.75 -16.27
N LEU A 976 -14.04 -18.50 -17.09
CA LEU A 976 -14.14 -19.96 -17.13
C LEU A 976 -13.62 -20.60 -15.84
N VAL A 977 -12.50 -20.11 -15.28
CA VAL A 977 -12.02 -20.57 -13.97
C VAL A 977 -13.10 -20.38 -12.89
N TRP A 978 -13.73 -19.20 -12.81
CA TRP A 978 -14.84 -18.97 -11.87
C TRP A 978 -15.98 -19.96 -12.09
N ALA A 979 -16.36 -20.23 -13.33
CA ALA A 979 -17.43 -21.17 -13.65
C ALA A 979 -17.10 -22.61 -13.20
N LEU A 980 -15.86 -23.08 -13.42
CA LEU A 980 -15.41 -24.40 -12.96
C LEU A 980 -15.44 -24.53 -11.43
N GLU A 981 -14.98 -23.49 -10.73
CA GLU A 981 -14.95 -23.46 -9.27
C GLU A 981 -16.36 -23.38 -8.68
N ALA A 982 -17.28 -22.65 -9.31
CA ALA A 982 -18.69 -22.64 -8.94
C ALA A 982 -19.29 -24.06 -9.04
N ILE A 983 -19.12 -24.74 -10.18
CA ILE A 983 -19.60 -26.12 -10.37
C ILE A 983 -19.02 -27.05 -9.30
N ARG A 984 -17.72 -26.95 -9.00
CA ARG A 984 -17.07 -27.77 -7.98
C ARG A 984 -17.68 -27.55 -6.59
N THR A 985 -17.86 -26.30 -6.19
CA THR A 985 -18.41 -25.95 -4.88
C THR A 985 -19.86 -26.34 -4.73
N ARG A 986 -20.66 -26.25 -5.81
CA ARG A 986 -22.00 -26.84 -5.86
C ARG A 986 -21.96 -28.34 -5.56
N ARG A 987 -21.08 -29.08 -6.22
CA ARG A 987 -20.98 -30.54 -6.03
C ARG A 987 -20.60 -30.87 -4.58
N LEU A 988 -19.58 -30.19 -4.04
CA LEU A 988 -19.15 -30.35 -2.65
C LEU A 988 -20.28 -30.05 -1.65
N SER A 989 -21.02 -28.95 -1.84
CA SER A 989 -22.12 -28.57 -0.93
C SER A 989 -23.28 -29.57 -0.96
N LEU A 990 -23.40 -30.34 -2.05
CA LEU A 990 -24.36 -31.41 -2.23
C LEU A 990 -23.82 -32.81 -1.88
N GLY A 991 -22.65 -32.89 -1.24
CA GLY A 991 -22.09 -34.12 -0.69
C GLY A 991 -21.22 -34.92 -1.66
N TRP A 992 -20.77 -34.32 -2.76
CA TRP A 992 -19.77 -34.94 -3.63
C TRP A 992 -18.43 -35.10 -2.90
N SER A 993 -17.84 -36.28 -3.01
CA SER A 993 -16.47 -36.56 -2.57
C SER A 993 -15.71 -37.06 -3.80
N PRO A 994 -14.68 -36.34 -4.27
CA PRO A 994 -13.92 -36.75 -5.45
C PRO A 994 -13.01 -37.95 -5.14
N ASP A 995 -13.00 -38.94 -6.04
CA ASP A 995 -11.98 -40.00 -6.10
C ASP A 995 -10.73 -39.57 -6.91
N ILE A 996 -10.77 -38.36 -7.48
CA ILE A 996 -9.70 -37.72 -8.26
C ILE A 996 -9.10 -36.54 -7.48
N ILE A 997 -8.00 -35.98 -7.97
CA ILE A 997 -7.43 -34.74 -7.44
C ILE A 997 -8.22 -33.58 -8.05
N PRO A 998 -9.09 -32.88 -7.29
CA PRO A 998 -9.88 -31.80 -7.83
C PRO A 998 -9.00 -30.55 -8.03
N GLY A 999 -9.35 -29.69 -8.98
CA GLY A 999 -8.68 -28.38 -9.16
C GLY A 999 -7.74 -28.30 -10.35
N GLY A 1000 -7.45 -29.42 -10.99
CA GLY A 1000 -6.49 -29.54 -12.05
C GLY A 1000 -6.80 -28.75 -13.33
N GLY A 1001 -8.04 -28.86 -13.85
CA GLY A 1001 -8.47 -28.15 -15.05
C GLY A 1001 -8.50 -26.63 -14.85
N ALA A 1002 -8.99 -26.17 -13.69
CA ALA A 1002 -8.96 -24.75 -13.32
C ALA A 1002 -7.53 -24.23 -13.14
N ALA A 1003 -6.62 -25.06 -12.59
CA ALA A 1003 -5.21 -24.73 -12.48
C ALA A 1003 -4.54 -24.58 -13.85
N ALA A 1004 -4.84 -25.48 -14.78
CA ALA A 1004 -4.32 -25.41 -16.15
C ALA A 1004 -4.83 -24.16 -16.89
N LEU A 1005 -6.11 -23.80 -16.74
CA LEU A 1005 -6.66 -22.56 -17.29
C LEU A 1005 -5.97 -21.31 -16.72
N GLU A 1006 -5.77 -21.24 -15.41
CA GLU A 1006 -5.15 -20.08 -14.76
C GLU A 1006 -3.66 -19.92 -15.15
N THR A 1007 -2.95 -21.04 -15.28
CA THR A 1007 -1.49 -21.02 -15.42
C THR A 1007 -0.98 -21.28 -16.83
N GLY A 1008 -1.85 -21.72 -17.75
CA GLY A 1008 -1.51 -21.99 -19.14
C GLY A 1008 -0.48 -23.12 -19.30
N VAL A 1009 -0.52 -24.12 -18.43
CA VAL A 1009 0.35 -25.31 -18.48
C VAL A 1009 -0.46 -26.58 -18.26
N PRO A 1010 -0.09 -27.71 -18.88
CA PRO A 1010 -0.97 -28.88 -18.97
C PRO A 1010 -0.93 -29.79 -17.75
N ARG A 1011 0.15 -29.75 -16.95
CA ARG A 1011 0.31 -30.63 -15.78
C ARG A 1011 0.03 -29.89 -14.47
N PHE A 1012 -0.72 -30.53 -13.57
CA PHE A 1012 -1.05 -29.99 -12.26
C PHE A 1012 0.18 -29.55 -11.44
N MET A 1013 1.27 -30.33 -11.48
CA MET A 1013 2.53 -30.02 -10.79
C MET A 1013 3.17 -28.73 -11.32
N MET A 1014 3.07 -28.46 -12.62
CA MET A 1014 3.57 -27.22 -13.24
C MET A 1014 2.75 -26.04 -12.75
N SER A 1015 1.41 -26.17 -12.73
CA SER A 1015 0.51 -25.14 -12.20
C SER A 1015 0.78 -24.82 -10.73
N MET A 1016 1.10 -25.84 -9.93
CA MET A 1016 1.46 -25.67 -8.52
C MET A 1016 2.72 -24.81 -8.34
N LEU A 1017 3.76 -24.97 -9.16
CA LEU A 1017 4.96 -24.12 -9.09
C LEU A 1017 4.66 -22.66 -9.42
N ILE A 1018 3.85 -22.42 -10.44
CA ILE A 1018 3.45 -21.07 -10.86
C ILE A 1018 2.60 -20.40 -9.77
N ARG A 1019 1.63 -21.13 -9.21
CA ARG A 1019 0.81 -20.67 -8.07
C ARG A 1019 1.65 -20.39 -6.83
N ALA A 1020 2.71 -21.18 -6.61
CA ALA A 1020 3.67 -20.96 -5.53
C ALA A 1020 4.60 -19.75 -5.74
N GLY A 1021 4.58 -19.12 -6.92
CA GLY A 1021 5.29 -17.88 -7.21
C GLY A 1021 6.36 -17.96 -8.28
N LEU A 1022 6.54 -19.09 -8.97
CA LEU A 1022 7.44 -19.17 -10.12
C LEU A 1022 6.85 -18.35 -11.30
N PRO A 1023 7.52 -17.30 -11.80
CA PRO A 1023 6.91 -16.38 -12.77
C PRO A 1023 7.01 -16.86 -14.24
N SER A 1024 7.52 -18.08 -14.50
CA SER A 1024 7.77 -18.61 -15.84
C SER A 1024 7.11 -19.98 -16.05
N ARG A 1025 6.28 -20.09 -17.10
CA ARG A 1025 5.70 -21.34 -17.59
C ARG A 1025 6.79 -22.22 -18.19
N ARG A 1026 7.71 -21.64 -18.97
CA ARG A 1026 8.86 -22.36 -19.54
C ARG A 1026 9.71 -23.02 -18.46
N ALA A 1027 10.01 -22.29 -17.38
CA ALA A 1027 10.75 -22.85 -16.24
C ALA A 1027 9.98 -23.98 -15.55
N ALA A 1028 8.66 -23.80 -15.33
CA ALA A 1028 7.82 -24.82 -14.71
C ALA A 1028 7.75 -26.10 -15.55
N ILE A 1029 7.54 -25.96 -16.87
CA ILE A 1029 7.48 -27.07 -17.81
C ILE A 1029 8.81 -27.83 -17.79
N ALA A 1030 9.93 -27.13 -18.04
CA ALA A 1030 11.25 -27.74 -18.08
C ALA A 1030 11.64 -28.41 -16.75
N ALA A 1031 11.30 -27.81 -15.60
CA ALA A 1031 11.60 -28.39 -14.29
C ALA A 1031 10.86 -29.70 -14.06
N ILE A 1032 9.56 -29.75 -14.39
CA ILE A 1032 8.72 -30.94 -14.20
C ILE A 1032 9.02 -32.02 -15.23
N GLU A 1033 9.32 -31.67 -16.47
CA GLU A 1033 9.69 -32.64 -17.51
C GLU A 1033 11.07 -33.26 -17.28
N SER A 1034 12.03 -32.48 -16.77
CA SER A 1034 13.39 -32.99 -16.54
C SER A 1034 13.52 -33.82 -15.25
N ALA A 1035 12.79 -33.47 -14.20
CA ALA A 1035 12.87 -34.15 -12.90
C ALA A 1035 11.73 -35.15 -12.63
N GLU A 1036 10.67 -35.13 -13.44
CA GLU A 1036 9.47 -35.99 -13.33
C GLU A 1036 8.95 -36.21 -11.89
N PRO A 1037 8.77 -35.15 -11.06
CA PRO A 1037 8.36 -35.34 -9.69
C PRO A 1037 6.87 -35.68 -9.58
N ILE A 1038 6.50 -36.25 -8.43
CA ILE A 1038 5.10 -36.48 -8.07
C ILE A 1038 4.84 -35.77 -6.74
N PHE A 1039 4.12 -34.65 -6.82
CA PHE A 1039 3.58 -33.94 -5.66
C PHE A 1039 2.21 -33.39 -6.02
N VAL A 1040 1.30 -33.44 -5.06
CA VAL A 1040 -0.08 -32.97 -5.23
C VAL A 1040 -0.51 -32.06 -4.09
N THR A 1041 0.39 -31.85 -3.12
CA THR A 1041 0.21 -30.92 -2.01
C THR A 1041 1.39 -29.95 -1.90
N PRO A 1042 1.18 -28.72 -1.36
CA PRO A 1042 2.27 -27.76 -1.13
C PRO A 1042 3.41 -28.32 -0.27
N ALA A 1043 3.11 -29.21 0.68
CA ALA A 1043 4.10 -29.85 1.55
C ALA A 1043 5.02 -30.80 0.78
N GLU A 1044 4.45 -31.63 -0.10
CA GLU A 1044 5.22 -32.53 -0.97
C GLU A 1044 6.07 -31.74 -1.98
N MET A 1045 5.52 -30.68 -2.57
CA MET A 1045 6.26 -29.77 -3.45
C MET A 1045 7.45 -29.14 -2.74
N ARG A 1046 7.25 -28.69 -1.49
CA ARG A 1046 8.33 -28.13 -0.68
C ARG A 1046 9.41 -29.18 -0.39
N ALA A 1047 9.02 -30.40 -0.01
CA ALA A 1047 9.96 -31.48 0.22
C ALA A 1047 10.79 -31.81 -1.04
N TRP A 1048 10.15 -31.77 -2.22
CA TRP A 1048 10.85 -31.92 -3.50
C TRP A 1048 11.84 -30.77 -3.78
N LEU A 1049 11.44 -29.51 -3.55
CA LEU A 1049 12.34 -28.35 -3.69
C LEU A 1049 13.54 -28.41 -2.73
N GLU A 1050 13.36 -28.99 -1.54
CA GLU A 1050 14.42 -29.19 -0.52
C GLU A 1050 15.33 -30.39 -0.83
N SER A 1051 15.01 -31.23 -1.81
CA SER A 1051 15.80 -32.43 -2.12
C SER A 1051 17.23 -32.12 -2.59
N ASP A 1052 18.14 -33.05 -2.30
CA ASP A 1052 19.55 -32.94 -2.70
C ASP A 1052 19.69 -32.89 -4.23
N GLU A 1053 18.83 -33.58 -4.97
CA GLU A 1053 18.80 -33.60 -6.43
C GLU A 1053 18.49 -32.22 -7.01
N ILE A 1054 17.41 -31.59 -6.56
CA ILE A 1054 17.03 -30.24 -7.03
C ILE A 1054 18.03 -29.19 -6.57
N THR A 1055 18.64 -29.37 -5.40
CA THR A 1055 19.77 -28.54 -4.96
C THR A 1055 20.93 -28.63 -5.94
N ALA A 1056 21.36 -29.85 -6.29
CA ALA A 1056 22.46 -30.07 -7.22
C ALA A 1056 22.17 -29.49 -8.61
N PHE A 1057 20.95 -29.66 -9.14
CA PHE A 1057 20.57 -29.05 -10.42
C PHE A 1057 20.57 -27.52 -10.36
N THR A 1058 20.04 -26.94 -9.28
CA THR A 1058 20.02 -25.48 -9.12
C THR A 1058 21.44 -24.91 -9.03
N ASP A 1059 22.35 -25.60 -8.34
CA ASP A 1059 23.74 -25.16 -8.14
C ASP A 1059 24.61 -25.22 -9.41
N LEU A 1060 24.18 -25.96 -10.46
CA LEU A 1060 24.84 -25.95 -11.76
C LEU A 1060 24.68 -24.60 -12.50
N GLY A 1061 23.63 -23.84 -12.17
CA GLY A 1061 23.40 -22.49 -12.67
C GLY A 1061 22.77 -22.39 -14.07
N ASP A 1062 22.45 -23.52 -14.72
CA ASP A 1062 21.85 -23.60 -16.06
C ASP A 1062 20.53 -24.39 -16.11
N TRP A 1063 19.99 -24.77 -14.94
CA TRP A 1063 18.74 -25.52 -14.79
C TRP A 1063 17.62 -24.66 -14.18
N PRO A 1064 16.34 -24.79 -14.61
CA PRO A 1064 15.77 -25.76 -15.55
C PRO A 1064 16.19 -25.56 -17.00
N THR A 1065 16.45 -24.31 -17.38
CA THR A 1065 17.07 -23.94 -18.66
C THR A 1065 18.05 -22.79 -18.42
N PRO A 1066 19.03 -22.56 -19.31
CA PRO A 1066 20.00 -21.47 -19.14
C PRO A 1066 19.36 -20.09 -18.96
N ASP A 1067 18.27 -19.82 -19.68
CA ASP A 1067 17.57 -18.53 -19.63
C ASP A 1067 16.80 -18.37 -18.32
N THR A 1068 16.17 -19.45 -17.82
CA THR A 1068 15.28 -19.40 -16.65
C THR A 1068 15.94 -19.78 -15.33
N ALA A 1069 17.22 -20.17 -15.32
CA ALA A 1069 17.93 -20.63 -14.14
C ALA A 1069 17.95 -19.60 -13.00
N ALA A 1070 18.10 -18.32 -13.34
CA ALA A 1070 18.08 -17.23 -12.36
C ALA A 1070 16.68 -17.06 -11.72
N LEU A 1071 15.61 -17.13 -12.52
CA LEU A 1071 14.23 -17.10 -12.03
C LEU A 1071 13.97 -18.27 -11.09
N TRP A 1072 14.41 -19.47 -11.48
CA TRP A 1072 14.27 -20.68 -10.70
C TRP A 1072 15.01 -20.62 -9.36
N ALA A 1073 16.31 -20.29 -9.37
CA ALA A 1073 17.12 -20.25 -8.16
C ALA A 1073 16.55 -19.28 -7.13
N ARG A 1074 16.03 -18.14 -7.59
CA ARG A 1074 15.34 -17.16 -6.73
C ARG A 1074 14.01 -17.69 -6.23
N PHE A 1075 13.14 -18.23 -7.11
CA PHE A 1075 11.89 -18.85 -6.70
C PHE A 1075 12.12 -19.93 -5.63
N ARG A 1076 13.07 -20.83 -5.87
CA ARG A 1076 13.45 -21.88 -4.91
C ARG A 1076 13.91 -21.27 -3.61
N THR A 1077 14.80 -20.26 -3.66
CA THR A 1077 15.25 -19.57 -2.44
C THR A 1077 14.08 -18.95 -1.70
N GLU A 1078 13.16 -18.26 -2.37
CA GLU A 1078 11.98 -17.62 -1.76
C GLU A 1078 11.01 -18.66 -1.19
N ALA A 1079 10.68 -19.70 -1.95
CA ALA A 1079 9.81 -20.81 -1.53
C ALA A 1079 10.40 -21.56 -0.32
N LEU A 1080 11.73 -21.76 -0.30
CA LEU A 1080 12.43 -22.43 0.80
C LEU A 1080 12.77 -21.50 1.96
N SER A 1081 12.81 -20.18 1.75
CA SER A 1081 13.13 -19.16 2.77
C SER A 1081 12.08 -19.00 3.88
N GLY A 1082 11.24 -20.01 4.09
CA GLY A 1082 10.26 -20.17 5.18
C GLY A 1082 10.83 -20.17 6.61
N GLY A 1083 11.98 -19.55 6.84
CA GLY A 1083 12.49 -19.21 8.16
C GLY A 1083 13.10 -17.82 8.17
N ILE A 1084 12.28 -16.76 8.13
CA ILE A 1084 12.69 -15.54 8.83
C ILE A 1084 12.99 -16.00 10.26
N GLN A 1085 14.27 -16.04 10.61
CA GLN A 1085 14.69 -16.64 11.87
C GLN A 1085 14.02 -15.88 13.01
N LYS A 1086 13.22 -16.61 13.80
CA LYS A 1086 12.46 -16.06 14.91
C LYS A 1086 13.37 -15.26 15.83
N TRP A 1087 12.91 -14.07 16.20
CA TRP A 1087 13.49 -13.27 17.26
C TRP A 1087 13.10 -13.88 18.60
N ASN A 1088 14.05 -13.91 19.53
CA ASN A 1088 13.81 -14.39 20.88
C ASN A 1088 14.27 -13.34 21.89
N VAL A 1089 13.61 -13.33 23.04
CA VAL A 1089 14.07 -12.64 24.24
C VAL A 1089 14.84 -13.65 25.09
N GLU A 1090 16.13 -13.39 25.33
CA GLU A 1090 17.02 -14.32 26.05
C GLU A 1090 17.59 -13.67 27.32
N PRO A 1091 16.89 -13.80 28.47
CA PRO A 1091 17.42 -13.36 29.75
C PRO A 1091 18.53 -14.30 30.24
N ASN A 1092 19.65 -13.73 30.67
CA ASN A 1092 20.85 -14.45 31.07
C ASN A 1092 21.50 -13.78 32.28
N LYS A 1093 22.29 -14.53 33.07
CA LYS A 1093 23.16 -13.96 34.11
C LYS A 1093 24.62 -14.22 33.78
N ARG A 1094 25.48 -13.21 33.84
CA ARG A 1094 26.90 -13.32 33.44
C ARG A 1094 27.83 -12.62 34.42
N LEU A 1095 29.03 -13.17 34.58
CA LEU A 1095 30.04 -12.64 35.48
C LEU A 1095 31.06 -11.79 34.72
N LEU A 1096 31.36 -10.63 35.29
CA LEU A 1096 32.46 -9.77 34.90
C LEU A 1096 33.79 -10.33 35.41
N ASP A 1097 34.85 -10.07 34.64
CA ASP A 1097 36.22 -10.24 35.07
C ASP A 1097 36.72 -8.91 35.67
N VAL A 1098 36.59 -8.77 36.99
CA VAL A 1098 37.00 -7.56 37.72
C VAL A 1098 38.37 -7.83 38.36
N PRO A 1099 39.42 -7.06 38.00
CA PRO A 1099 40.76 -7.24 38.56
C PRO A 1099 40.79 -7.12 40.08
N ALA A 1100 41.68 -7.89 40.72
CA ALA A 1100 41.82 -7.90 42.18
C ALA A 1100 42.22 -6.50 42.70
N GLY A 1101 41.37 -5.89 43.53
CA GLY A 1101 41.59 -4.56 44.10
C GLY A 1101 40.74 -3.45 43.48
N GLU A 1102 40.08 -3.71 42.34
CA GLU A 1102 39.13 -2.77 41.74
C GLU A 1102 37.71 -2.96 42.28
N ARG A 1103 36.91 -1.89 42.26
CA ARG A 1103 35.51 -1.92 42.73
C ARG A 1103 34.60 -2.37 41.60
N ALA A 1104 33.75 -3.36 41.90
CA ALA A 1104 32.68 -3.77 41.00
C ALA A 1104 31.78 -2.58 40.60
N PRO A 1105 31.19 -2.61 39.39
CA PRO A 1105 30.35 -1.53 38.89
C PRO A 1105 29.14 -1.28 39.81
N GLY A 1106 28.66 -0.04 39.77
CA GLY A 1106 27.49 0.38 40.54
C GLY A 1106 26.18 -0.26 40.03
N PRO A 1107 25.07 -0.09 40.76
CA PRO A 1107 23.76 -0.40 40.21
C PRO A 1107 23.46 0.52 39.03
N GLY A 1108 22.77 -0.01 38.01
CA GLY A 1108 22.35 0.77 36.85
C GLY A 1108 22.14 -0.08 35.59
N LEU A 1109 21.76 0.59 34.51
CA LEU A 1109 21.66 0.03 33.17
C LEU A 1109 22.94 0.29 32.37
N TYR A 1110 23.42 -0.76 31.70
CA TYR A 1110 24.69 -0.78 30.98
C TYR A 1110 24.52 -1.38 29.58
N ARG A 1111 25.37 -0.93 28.65
CA ARG A 1111 25.52 -1.53 27.33
C ARG A 1111 26.40 -2.76 27.40
N ILE A 1112 26.20 -3.67 26.46
CA ILE A 1112 27.12 -4.78 26.21
C ILE A 1112 27.63 -4.61 24.79
N ILE A 1113 28.94 -4.52 24.65
CA ILE A 1113 29.61 -4.35 23.36
C ILE A 1113 30.51 -5.55 23.11
N THR A 1114 30.56 -6.00 21.86
CA THR A 1114 31.48 -7.06 21.44
C THR A 1114 32.42 -6.47 20.42
N ASP A 1115 33.72 -6.62 20.63
CA ASP A 1115 34.74 -6.16 19.70
C ASP A 1115 34.73 -7.04 18.45
N ALA A 1116 34.74 -6.40 17.28
CA ALA A 1116 34.76 -7.09 15.99
C ALA A 1116 36.12 -7.76 15.70
N GLY A 1117 37.19 -7.33 16.35
CA GLY A 1117 38.55 -7.85 16.15
C GLY A 1117 38.83 -9.13 16.92
N ASP A 1118 38.83 -9.07 18.25
CA ASP A 1118 39.22 -10.20 19.12
C ASP A 1118 38.02 -10.99 19.67
N GLY A 1119 36.79 -10.54 19.40
CA GLY A 1119 35.55 -11.16 19.87
C GLY A 1119 35.30 -10.98 21.37
N GLN A 1120 36.08 -10.14 22.08
CA GLN A 1120 35.88 -9.89 23.49
C GLN A 1120 34.60 -9.11 23.75
N THR A 1121 33.93 -9.46 24.85
CA THR A 1121 32.66 -8.83 25.23
C THR A 1121 32.85 -8.01 26.49
N TRP A 1122 32.41 -6.77 26.44
CA TRP A 1122 32.58 -5.80 27.51
C TRP A 1122 31.25 -5.29 28.02
N LEU A 1123 31.19 -5.06 29.32
CA LEU A 1123 30.21 -4.17 29.92
C LEU A 1123 30.68 -2.73 29.71
N ALA A 1124 29.82 -1.89 29.15
CA ALA A 1124 30.10 -0.50 28.89
C ALA A 1124 29.00 0.41 29.44
N THR A 1125 29.31 1.67 29.68
CA THR A 1125 28.29 2.68 29.98
C THR A 1125 27.39 2.92 28.76
N PRO A 1126 26.21 3.57 28.94
CA PRO A 1126 25.35 3.99 27.83
C PRO A 1126 26.03 4.83 26.74
N ASP A 1127 27.14 5.50 27.04
CA ASP A 1127 27.94 6.29 26.10
C ASP A 1127 29.21 5.58 25.61
N TYR A 1128 29.21 4.24 25.58
CA TYR A 1128 30.25 3.39 25.00
C TYR A 1128 31.58 3.30 25.75
N ARG A 1129 31.71 3.90 26.96
CA ARG A 1129 32.93 3.73 27.75
C ARG A 1129 33.02 2.30 28.30
N PRO A 1130 34.05 1.52 27.93
CA PRO A 1130 34.24 0.18 28.47
C PRO A 1130 34.54 0.23 29.97
N LEU A 1131 33.93 -0.67 30.74
CA LEU A 1131 34.15 -0.80 32.19
C LEU A 1131 34.92 -2.06 32.52
N PHE A 1132 34.33 -3.24 32.27
CA PHE A 1132 34.91 -4.53 32.60
C PHE A 1132 34.59 -5.54 31.50
N GLN A 1133 35.51 -6.47 31.25
CA GLN A 1133 35.26 -7.61 30.36
C GLN A 1133 34.34 -8.62 31.02
N PHE A 1134 33.60 -9.37 30.22
CA PHE A 1134 32.95 -10.60 30.68
C PHE A 1134 33.95 -11.76 30.69
N LYS A 1135 33.85 -12.67 31.67
CA LYS A 1135 34.76 -13.83 31.78
C LYS A 1135 34.78 -14.75 30.55
N LYS A 1136 33.72 -14.74 29.74
CA LYS A 1136 33.61 -15.53 28.51
C LYS A 1136 33.03 -14.63 27.42
N PRO A 1137 33.55 -14.65 26.19
CA PRO A 1137 33.02 -13.86 25.10
C PRO A 1137 31.64 -14.37 24.64
N ALA A 1138 30.84 -13.43 24.17
CA ALA A 1138 29.59 -13.64 23.46
C ALA A 1138 29.86 -13.92 21.99
N VAL A 1139 29.28 -14.98 21.43
CA VAL A 1139 29.19 -15.15 19.97
C VAL A 1139 27.73 -14.98 19.56
N ASP A 1140 27.44 -13.83 18.95
CA ASP A 1140 26.17 -13.58 18.29
C ASP A 1140 26.33 -13.64 16.77
N PRO A 1141 25.76 -14.64 16.09
CA PRO A 1141 25.89 -14.76 14.64
C PRO A 1141 25.15 -13.66 13.86
N LYS A 1142 24.28 -12.87 14.52
CA LYS A 1142 23.50 -11.79 13.89
C LYS A 1142 23.39 -10.59 14.82
N PRO A 1143 23.26 -9.35 14.30
CA PRO A 1143 23.03 -8.18 15.14
C PRO A 1143 21.79 -8.37 16.03
N SER A 1144 21.91 -8.02 17.31
CA SER A 1144 20.81 -8.03 18.28
C SER A 1144 20.93 -6.88 19.29
N LEU A 1145 19.84 -6.61 20.00
CA LEU A 1145 19.80 -5.60 21.05
C LEU A 1145 20.29 -6.25 22.35
N PHE A 1146 21.31 -5.64 22.96
CA PHE A 1146 21.93 -6.12 24.18
C PHE A 1146 21.92 -5.05 25.26
N SER A 1147 21.49 -5.43 26.45
CA SER A 1147 21.63 -4.62 27.66
C SER A 1147 22.00 -5.48 28.86
N GLY A 1148 22.64 -4.85 29.84
CA GLY A 1148 22.97 -5.44 31.12
C GLY A 1148 22.43 -4.57 32.24
N ARG A 1149 21.70 -5.16 33.19
CA ARG A 1149 21.27 -4.47 34.40
C ARG A 1149 22.00 -5.05 35.61
N ILE A 1150 22.45 -4.16 36.49
CA ILE A 1150 23.12 -4.52 37.73
C ILE A 1150 22.28 -3.99 38.90
N PRO A 1151 21.77 -4.86 39.79
CA PRO A 1151 20.89 -4.42 40.89
C PRO A 1151 21.62 -3.82 42.09
N GLY A 1152 22.94 -4.00 42.19
CA GLY A 1152 23.78 -3.52 43.30
C GLY A 1152 25.26 -3.68 42.97
N ARG A 1153 26.18 -3.37 43.89
CA ARG A 1153 27.62 -3.54 43.63
C ARG A 1153 28.02 -5.01 43.57
N THR A 1154 27.94 -5.62 42.40
CA THR A 1154 28.21 -7.04 42.17
C THR A 1154 28.95 -7.25 40.84
N THR A 1155 29.60 -8.40 40.69
CA THR A 1155 30.20 -8.83 39.40
C THR A 1155 29.21 -9.58 38.52
N LEU A 1156 27.98 -9.85 39.00
CA LEU A 1156 26.92 -10.52 38.28
C LEU A 1156 26.04 -9.48 37.57
N VAL A 1157 25.86 -9.66 36.27
CA VAL A 1157 25.06 -8.82 35.38
C VAL A 1157 23.85 -9.62 34.91
N ASP A 1158 22.66 -9.04 35.05
CA ASP A 1158 21.45 -9.55 34.41
C ASP A 1158 21.42 -9.04 32.97
N VAL A 1159 21.76 -9.93 32.03
CA VAL A 1159 21.87 -9.66 30.60
C VAL A 1159 20.54 -9.94 29.91
N LEU A 1160 20.07 -8.98 29.12
CA LEU A 1160 18.93 -9.14 28.22
C LEU A 1160 19.40 -9.04 26.77
N ARG A 1161 19.07 -10.06 25.97
CA ARG A 1161 19.26 -10.06 24.52
C ARG A 1161 17.92 -10.15 23.82
N ILE A 1162 17.70 -9.30 22.82
CA ILE A 1162 16.54 -9.35 21.92
C ILE A 1162 17.04 -9.38 20.48
N GLY A 1163 16.87 -10.50 19.78
CA GLY A 1163 17.41 -10.63 18.43
C GLY A 1163 17.15 -11.96 17.75
N ARG A 1164 17.58 -12.05 16.49
CA ARG A 1164 17.41 -13.24 15.65
C ARG A 1164 18.31 -14.38 16.12
N GLY A 1165 17.77 -15.60 16.11
CA GLY A 1165 18.55 -16.80 16.44
C GLY A 1165 18.93 -16.88 17.91
N LYS A 1166 19.85 -17.81 18.23
CA LYS A 1166 20.32 -18.06 19.59
C LYS A 1166 21.74 -17.57 19.78
N MET A 1167 21.98 -16.89 20.90
CA MET A 1167 23.32 -16.53 21.31
C MET A 1167 24.12 -17.75 21.76
N ARG A 1168 25.38 -17.85 21.33
CA ARG A 1168 26.32 -18.83 21.89
C ARG A 1168 27.15 -18.14 22.97
N TRP A 1169 26.78 -18.35 24.22
CA TRP A 1169 27.54 -17.92 25.39
C TRP A 1169 27.73 -19.14 26.31
N PRO A 1170 28.96 -19.66 26.49
CA PRO A 1170 29.15 -20.82 27.37
C PRO A 1170 28.71 -20.47 28.79
N ARG A 1171 28.02 -21.40 29.48
CA ARG A 1171 27.62 -21.19 30.88
C ARG A 1171 28.87 -20.88 31.72
N ALA A 1172 28.76 -19.88 32.61
CA ALA A 1172 29.76 -19.69 33.64
C ALA A 1172 29.73 -20.93 34.54
N ASP A 1173 30.88 -21.55 34.79
CA ASP A 1173 30.97 -22.53 35.86
C ASP A 1173 30.71 -21.77 37.17
N ALA A 1174 29.82 -22.34 37.99
CA ALA A 1174 29.18 -21.69 39.14
C ALA A 1174 30.17 -21.09 40.14
#